data_AF-A0A0G1BJ18-F1
#
_entry.id   AF-A0A0G1BJ18-F1
#
_cell.length_a   1.000
_cell.length_b   1.000
_cell.length_c   1.000
_cell.angle_alpha   90.00
_cell.angle_beta   90.00
_cell.angle_gamma   90.00
#
_symmetry.space_group_name_H-M   'P 1'
#
loop_
_entity.id
_entity.type
_entity.pdbx_description
1 polymer ?
#
loop_
_entity_poly.entity_id
_entity_poly.type
_entity_poly.pdbx_seq_one_letter_code
_entity_poly.pdbx_strand_id
1 'polypeptide(L)'
;METPEIRFAEIFSGAPVIFQDWTTEAYGNRSARWKEVQEALISTGTAANESDALVFVRLISEDVGGDGAHFAYADLTGEDTASLYMSQLRERLKKNQERSKNPYRFFGTLGHQAIPQLFVSDLYKPRTKILSASDGQLSLSLDRQLSFFEDGFGGGGFSVELVDSARRLKWNYAKTIFKSVERSWKYAKDAIEENDRGRFHEAITQLRKSLAPVYGIFVDKIALHKYANEEAVLIALTSWARAALYYRNETGKRILFREVRVTGRKPGGFSGGRLDALELKRADGLKFSKSELRTLQKLSGSSFISAGHLLLKLSSFFGDSIVAVIRDWKFAVGDGVDGKIIRPSDVREKPIPAHLRQILRYLSFVTVDHADLCRKLKKDSWPFFERFGLRGALEYFLPEEVVVHEVDAKISDLKLAFKNETSELDEAPRRAQIRKLWNKLLLSAIKLLDGKEMEVYSRPILMSSSGELFQKELTPVEFANHHRKIPEKADVFGIIEVRGVDSKGEARLVMRYDKLIEAVESGEVRVKGAFIIGKELMISCPLHNERTPSMWLYLQREKKGFKCFGCGKSGQIDEKSIPPDADIVVMPSYRKSVIERDQLWSVPVIPEFHHRIMSLAQRILQENFRHSEGERYLAKARGLDTDLAYKMGAGFANDNLIHVLLDLEYTLDDLIACGLVKISPKVFSATITNLLLRRGMKMGEIVREFGKSQKKGVITGYPWSMLQGRVTFPLEMDGRLTKFYGRATDDRGLKHMKSSGNVVQGGFNMGVLKTDIKEVFLVEAAICAITLHQMGYSNVIAKIGPKIWNILDAIIRSGKNLAIGLDIDANEYATGQTKTVEIMEYVKKVAPHIGVRNFTADFVRQYGISDFKDFNGWWVDHGRFRTPNW
;
A
#
# COMPACT_ATOMS: atom_id res chain seq x y z
N MET A 1 -25.99 -35.91 6.31
CA MET A 1 -25.11 -35.11 5.45
C MET A 1 -25.52 -33.67 5.63
N GLU A 2 -24.83 -32.93 6.48
CA GLU A 2 -25.07 -31.49 6.67
C GLU A 2 -24.61 -30.73 5.42
N THR A 3 -25.40 -29.75 4.97
CA THR A 3 -25.02 -28.90 3.85
C THR A 3 -23.82 -28.04 4.25
N PRO A 4 -22.87 -27.77 3.33
CA PRO A 4 -21.67 -26.97 3.65
C PRO A 4 -22.00 -25.62 4.31
N GLU A 5 -23.08 -24.96 3.88
CA GLU A 5 -23.51 -23.65 4.39
C GLU A 5 -23.88 -23.64 5.88
N ILE A 6 -24.49 -24.71 6.41
CA ILE A 6 -24.87 -24.82 7.83
C ILE A 6 -23.60 -24.93 8.70
N ARG A 7 -22.64 -25.74 8.25
CA ARG A 7 -21.37 -25.97 8.94
C ARG A 7 -20.50 -24.71 8.98
N PHE A 8 -20.51 -23.91 7.92
CA PHE A 8 -19.81 -22.61 7.90
C PHE A 8 -20.43 -21.62 8.91
N ALA A 9 -21.76 -21.53 9.00
CA ALA A 9 -22.40 -20.64 9.97
C ALA A 9 -22.02 -21.01 11.43
N GLU A 10 -21.94 -22.31 11.75
CA GLU A 10 -21.54 -22.80 13.06
C GLU A 10 -20.07 -22.53 13.38
N ILE A 11 -19.16 -22.71 12.42
CA ILE A 11 -17.73 -22.44 12.58
C ILE A 11 -17.48 -20.96 12.89
N PHE A 12 -18.24 -20.05 12.30
CA PHE A 12 -18.07 -18.60 12.48
C PHE A 12 -18.85 -18.04 13.67
N SER A 13 -19.89 -18.74 14.13
CA SER A 13 -20.68 -18.35 15.29
C SER A 13 -19.86 -18.41 16.58
N GLY A 14 -19.76 -17.28 17.29
CA GLY A 14 -19.01 -17.15 18.53
C GLY A 14 -17.48 -17.23 18.37
N ALA A 15 -16.97 -17.24 17.14
CA ALA A 15 -15.53 -17.32 16.90
C ALA A 15 -14.81 -16.03 17.35
N PRO A 16 -13.57 -16.12 17.86
CA PRO A 16 -12.79 -14.94 18.23
C PRO A 16 -12.66 -13.94 17.08
N VAL A 17 -12.61 -12.63 17.39
CA VAL A 17 -12.42 -11.57 16.38
C VAL A 17 -11.18 -11.83 15.52
N ILE A 18 -10.12 -12.37 16.11
CA ILE A 18 -8.88 -12.72 15.41
C ILE A 18 -9.05 -13.82 14.36
N PHE A 19 -10.00 -14.75 14.56
CA PHE A 19 -10.36 -15.75 13.55
C PHE A 19 -11.03 -15.10 12.35
N GLN A 20 -11.99 -14.21 12.59
CA GLN A 20 -12.68 -13.47 11.53
C GLN A 20 -11.72 -12.59 10.72
N ASP A 21 -10.80 -11.91 11.42
CA ASP A 21 -9.74 -11.12 10.81
C ASP A 21 -8.81 -11.98 9.94
N TRP A 22 -8.37 -13.13 10.45
CA TRP A 22 -7.53 -14.07 9.72
C TRP A 22 -8.23 -14.61 8.46
N THR A 23 -9.52 -14.99 8.56
CA THR A 23 -10.27 -15.51 7.40
C THR A 23 -10.36 -14.46 6.30
N THR A 24 -10.65 -13.20 6.64
CA THR A 24 -10.69 -12.09 5.68
C THR A 24 -9.35 -11.92 4.95
N GLU A 25 -8.21 -12.05 5.66
CA GLU A 25 -6.88 -11.97 5.05
C GLU A 25 -6.53 -13.20 4.19
N ALA A 26 -6.89 -14.40 4.64
CA ALA A 26 -6.61 -15.66 3.94
C ALA A 26 -7.30 -15.74 2.57
N TYR A 27 -8.55 -15.26 2.47
CA TYR A 27 -9.31 -15.25 1.21
C TYR A 27 -8.94 -14.09 0.27
N GLY A 28 -8.33 -13.01 0.78
CA GLY A 28 -8.06 -11.79 0.02
C GLY A 28 -6.79 -11.81 -0.84
N ASN A 29 -5.70 -12.48 -0.43
CA ASN A 29 -4.42 -12.48 -1.17
C ASN A 29 -3.42 -13.61 -0.83
N ARG A 30 -3.75 -14.58 0.05
CA ARG A 30 -2.83 -15.64 0.50
C ARG A 30 -3.40 -17.07 0.39
N SER A 31 -4.37 -17.27 -0.52
CA SER A 31 -5.08 -18.53 -0.74
C SER A 31 -4.14 -19.74 -0.96
N ALA A 32 -2.97 -19.53 -1.57
CA ALA A 32 -1.98 -20.58 -1.78
C ALA A 32 -1.38 -21.14 -0.47
N ARG A 33 -1.15 -20.30 0.54
CA ARG A 33 -0.59 -20.74 1.84
C ARG A 33 -1.59 -21.56 2.62
N TRP A 34 -2.83 -21.10 2.62
CA TRP A 34 -3.91 -21.81 3.28
C TRP A 34 -4.11 -23.20 2.67
N LYS A 35 -4.09 -23.32 1.33
CA LYS A 35 -4.16 -24.62 0.65
C LYS A 35 -3.07 -25.60 1.08
N GLU A 36 -1.84 -25.12 1.24
CA GLU A 36 -0.73 -25.98 1.68
C GLU A 36 -0.90 -26.44 3.13
N VAL A 37 -1.42 -25.58 4.01
CA VAL A 37 -1.78 -25.98 5.38
C VAL A 37 -2.95 -26.97 5.39
N GLN A 38 -4.00 -26.73 4.59
CA GLN A 38 -5.12 -27.65 4.46
C GLN A 38 -4.65 -29.05 4.03
N GLU A 39 -3.76 -29.11 3.05
CA GLU A 39 -3.21 -30.38 2.58
C GLU A 39 -2.40 -31.10 3.66
N ALA A 40 -1.62 -30.38 4.47
CA ALA A 40 -0.92 -30.97 5.60
C ALA A 40 -1.88 -31.54 6.66
N LEU A 41 -2.97 -30.84 6.95
CA LEU A 41 -3.97 -31.29 7.92
C LEU A 41 -4.78 -32.49 7.40
N ILE A 42 -5.10 -32.53 6.11
CA ILE A 42 -5.84 -33.63 5.49
C ILE A 42 -4.95 -34.87 5.35
N SER A 43 -3.72 -34.71 4.86
CA SER A 43 -2.78 -35.83 4.66
C SER A 43 -2.37 -36.52 5.96
N THR A 44 -2.41 -35.81 7.09
CA THR A 44 -2.14 -36.37 8.42
C THR A 44 -3.38 -36.96 9.09
N GLY A 45 -4.55 -36.89 8.44
CA GLY A 45 -5.83 -37.35 9.02
C GLY A 45 -6.41 -36.44 10.10
N THR A 46 -5.81 -35.26 10.33
CA THR A 46 -6.26 -34.28 11.33
C THR A 46 -7.56 -33.59 10.90
N ALA A 47 -7.80 -33.46 9.59
CA ALA A 47 -9.03 -32.94 9.01
C ALA A 47 -9.55 -33.88 7.93
N ALA A 48 -10.86 -34.17 7.92
CA ALA A 48 -11.45 -35.04 6.90
C ALA A 48 -11.67 -34.33 5.55
N ASN A 49 -11.80 -33.00 5.54
CA ASN A 49 -12.02 -32.18 4.35
C ASN A 49 -11.60 -30.72 4.60
N GLU A 50 -11.72 -29.87 3.57
CA GLU A 50 -11.35 -28.46 3.63
C GLU A 50 -12.12 -27.65 4.68
N SER A 51 -13.39 -27.98 4.95
CA SER A 51 -14.21 -27.32 5.97
C SER A 51 -13.78 -27.72 7.38
N ASP A 52 -13.40 -28.99 7.59
CA ASP A 52 -12.88 -29.47 8.88
C ASP A 52 -11.52 -28.84 9.22
N ALA A 53 -10.72 -28.50 8.21
CA ALA A 53 -9.47 -27.76 8.43
C ALA A 53 -9.70 -26.36 9.03
N LEU A 54 -10.86 -25.72 8.79
CA LEU A 54 -11.17 -24.41 9.38
C LEU A 54 -11.50 -24.49 10.88
N VAL A 55 -12.04 -25.62 11.35
CA VAL A 55 -12.25 -25.89 12.79
C VAL A 55 -10.91 -25.86 13.53
N PHE A 56 -9.86 -26.41 12.90
CA PHE A 56 -8.51 -26.39 13.45
C PHE A 56 -7.98 -24.97 13.66
N VAL A 57 -8.21 -24.07 12.69
CA VAL A 57 -7.80 -22.66 12.82
C VAL A 57 -8.59 -21.95 13.91
N ARG A 58 -9.89 -22.24 14.04
CA ARG A 58 -10.72 -21.70 15.13
C ARG A 58 -10.16 -22.10 16.49
N LEU A 59 -9.87 -23.38 16.71
CA LEU A 59 -9.30 -23.88 17.98
C LEU A 59 -7.98 -23.19 18.32
N ILE A 60 -7.08 -23.03 17.34
CA ILE A 60 -5.80 -22.32 17.57
C ILE A 60 -6.04 -20.83 17.84
N SER A 61 -7.05 -20.21 17.21
CA SER A 61 -7.37 -18.80 17.41
C SER A 61 -7.87 -18.48 18.81
N GLU A 62 -8.57 -19.42 19.46
CA GLU A 62 -9.04 -19.31 20.84
C GLU A 62 -7.87 -19.27 21.83
N ASP A 63 -6.75 -19.93 21.51
CA ASP A 63 -5.49 -19.90 22.29
C ASP A 63 -4.56 -18.72 21.94
N VAL A 64 -4.89 -17.93 20.93
CA VAL A 64 -4.14 -16.70 20.58
C VAL A 64 -4.76 -15.45 21.22
N GLY A 65 -6.08 -15.49 21.47
CA GLY A 65 -6.84 -14.39 22.08
C GLY A 65 -6.64 -14.31 23.59
N GLY A 66 -5.62 -13.58 24.04
CA GLY A 66 -5.44 -13.30 25.47
C GLY A 66 -4.19 -12.52 25.83
N ASP A 67 -3.08 -12.75 25.10
CA ASP A 67 -1.81 -12.09 25.37
C ASP A 67 -1.51 -11.01 24.33
N GLY A 68 -1.15 -9.81 24.79
CA GLY A 68 -0.68 -8.69 23.95
C GLY A 68 0.53 -9.11 23.12
N ALA A 69 0.30 -9.54 21.88
CA ALA A 69 1.33 -10.03 20.97
C ALA A 69 2.42 -8.96 20.80
N HIS A 70 3.68 -9.39 20.78
CA HIS A 70 4.80 -8.50 20.54
C HIS A 70 4.86 -8.13 19.05
N PHE A 71 4.94 -6.83 18.73
CA PHE A 71 4.95 -6.32 17.35
C PHE A 71 6.36 -6.35 16.73
N ALA A 72 6.50 -7.06 15.63
CA ALA A 72 7.68 -7.03 14.78
C ALA A 72 7.62 -5.83 13.82
N TYR A 73 8.76 -5.43 13.26
CA TYR A 73 8.78 -4.35 12.26
C TYR A 73 7.90 -4.66 11.05
N ALA A 74 7.87 -5.91 10.60
CA ALA A 74 7.02 -6.34 9.49
C ALA A 74 5.51 -6.14 9.77
N ASP A 75 5.09 -6.12 11.04
CA ASP A 75 3.68 -5.84 11.36
C ASP A 75 3.33 -4.36 11.11
N LEU A 76 4.30 -3.44 11.24
CA LEU A 76 4.09 -2.04 10.87
C LEU A 76 3.99 -1.87 9.36
N THR A 77 4.89 -2.51 8.60
CA THR A 77 4.94 -2.35 7.15
C THR A 77 3.91 -3.20 6.41
N GLY A 78 3.31 -4.18 7.07
CA GLY A 78 2.45 -5.18 6.42
C GLY A 78 3.25 -6.19 5.60
N GLU A 79 4.58 -6.23 5.77
CA GLU A 79 5.44 -7.18 5.11
C GLU A 79 5.17 -8.61 5.60
N ASP A 80 5.34 -9.54 4.67
CA ASP A 80 5.00 -10.91 4.89
C ASP A 80 6.12 -11.70 5.57
N THR A 81 5.86 -12.17 6.79
CA THR A 81 6.86 -12.85 7.63
C THR A 81 6.83 -14.36 7.54
N ALA A 82 5.83 -14.97 6.89
CA ALA A 82 5.61 -16.43 6.95
C ALA A 82 6.63 -17.26 6.15
N SER A 83 7.58 -16.62 5.46
CA SER A 83 8.45 -17.28 4.46
C SER A 83 9.24 -18.50 4.96
N LEU A 84 9.66 -18.53 6.22
CA LEU A 84 10.50 -19.62 6.76
C LEU A 84 9.69 -20.89 7.06
N TYR A 85 8.61 -20.77 7.85
CA TYR A 85 7.76 -21.92 8.18
C TYR A 85 7.07 -22.50 6.95
N MET A 86 6.70 -21.66 5.99
CA MET A 86 6.21 -22.11 4.69
C MET A 86 7.24 -22.98 3.95
N SER A 87 8.53 -22.62 3.99
CA SER A 87 9.58 -23.43 3.37
C SER A 87 9.71 -24.80 4.03
N GLN A 88 9.62 -24.88 5.37
CA GLN A 88 9.71 -26.14 6.10
C GLN A 88 8.47 -27.04 5.85
N LEU A 89 7.29 -26.44 5.77
CA LEU A 89 6.04 -27.14 5.45
C LEU A 89 6.11 -27.78 4.06
N ARG A 90 6.53 -27.01 3.04
CA ARG A 90 6.67 -27.49 1.65
C ARG A 90 7.67 -28.62 1.51
N GLU A 91 8.77 -28.58 2.26
CA GLU A 91 9.78 -29.64 2.30
C GLU A 91 9.16 -30.97 2.78
N ARG A 92 8.36 -30.93 3.85
CA ARG A 92 7.69 -32.11 4.42
C ARG A 92 6.56 -32.65 3.56
N LEU A 93 5.84 -31.76 2.87
CA LEU A 93 4.86 -32.14 1.84
C LEU A 93 5.50 -32.70 0.56
N LYS A 94 6.84 -32.80 0.49
CA LYS A 94 7.61 -33.27 -0.69
C LYS A 94 7.29 -32.47 -1.96
N LYS A 95 6.76 -31.25 -1.84
CA LYS A 95 6.41 -30.36 -2.95
C LYS A 95 7.60 -29.64 -3.57
N ASN A 96 8.80 -29.80 -3.01
CA ASN A 96 10.04 -29.24 -3.54
C ASN A 96 11.01 -30.35 -3.97
N GLN A 97 10.96 -30.76 -5.24
CA GLN A 97 12.18 -31.12 -5.99
C GLN A 97 12.94 -29.88 -6.48
N GLU A 98 12.30 -28.71 -6.49
CA GLU A 98 12.97 -27.45 -6.77
C GLU A 98 13.45 -26.78 -5.48
N ARG A 99 14.75 -26.86 -5.21
CA ARG A 99 15.42 -25.91 -4.32
C ARG A 99 15.39 -24.50 -4.94
N SER A 100 14.23 -23.85 -4.96
CA SER A 100 14.15 -22.39 -5.07
C SER A 100 14.33 -21.75 -3.68
N LYS A 101 15.45 -22.07 -3.01
CA LYS A 101 16.02 -21.09 -2.08
C LYS A 101 16.72 -20.11 -2.99
N ASN A 102 16.16 -18.92 -3.18
CA ASN A 102 16.87 -17.82 -3.83
C ASN A 102 18.28 -17.76 -3.20
N PRO A 103 19.33 -18.20 -3.91
CA PRO A 103 20.64 -18.44 -3.29
C PRO A 103 21.24 -17.14 -2.77
N TYR A 104 20.84 -16.01 -3.35
CA TYR A 104 21.23 -14.67 -2.96
C TYR A 104 20.86 -14.37 -1.50
N ARG A 105 19.62 -14.64 -1.07
CA ARG A 105 19.18 -14.39 0.32
C ARG A 105 19.94 -15.25 1.33
N PHE A 106 20.26 -16.50 0.95
CA PHE A 106 21.06 -17.40 1.76
C PHE A 106 22.48 -16.86 1.96
N PHE A 107 23.12 -16.37 0.90
CA PHE A 107 24.46 -15.79 0.97
C PHE A 107 24.52 -14.55 1.87
N GLY A 108 23.55 -13.62 1.75
CA GLY A 108 23.45 -12.47 2.66
C GLY A 108 23.30 -12.89 4.13
N THR A 109 22.42 -13.85 4.41
CA THR A 109 22.21 -14.37 5.77
C THR A 109 23.48 -14.94 6.39
N LEU A 110 24.26 -15.70 5.61
CA LEU A 110 25.56 -16.22 6.09
C LEU A 110 26.59 -15.10 6.30
N GLY A 111 26.56 -14.05 5.47
CA GLY A 111 27.43 -12.88 5.62
C GLY A 111 27.23 -12.19 6.95
N HIS A 112 25.97 -11.95 7.30
CA HIS A 112 25.56 -11.36 8.58
C HIS A 112 25.97 -12.20 9.80
N GLN A 113 26.18 -13.51 9.64
CA GLN A 113 26.70 -14.38 10.70
C GLN A 113 28.23 -14.41 10.77
N ALA A 114 28.91 -14.39 9.61
CA ALA A 114 30.35 -14.60 9.50
C ALA A 114 31.18 -13.33 9.75
N ILE A 115 30.83 -12.21 9.12
CA ILE A 115 31.58 -10.94 9.24
C ILE A 115 31.69 -10.43 10.67
N PRO A 116 30.64 -10.45 11.52
CA PRO A 116 30.81 -10.03 12.91
C PRO A 116 31.88 -10.81 13.67
N GLN A 117 32.07 -12.09 13.36
CA GLN A 117 33.07 -12.93 14.04
C GLN A 117 34.49 -12.51 13.68
N LEU A 118 34.71 -12.09 12.44
CA LEU A 118 35.99 -11.56 11.98
C LEU A 118 36.41 -10.34 12.81
N PHE A 119 35.52 -9.36 12.97
CA PHE A 119 35.84 -8.08 13.63
C PHE A 119 36.11 -8.19 15.13
N VAL A 120 35.70 -9.29 15.79
CA VAL A 120 35.99 -9.53 17.22
C VAL A 120 37.17 -10.49 17.44
N SER A 121 37.71 -11.08 16.37
CA SER A 121 38.84 -12.02 16.43
C SER A 121 40.18 -11.32 16.72
N ASP A 122 41.18 -12.11 17.13
CA ASP A 122 42.57 -11.64 17.31
C ASP A 122 43.46 -11.85 16.06
N LEU A 123 42.85 -12.19 14.92
CA LEU A 123 43.54 -12.46 13.66
C LEU A 123 44.21 -11.20 13.07
N TYR A 124 43.86 -10.01 13.57
CA TYR A 124 44.53 -8.75 13.27
C TYR A 124 46.02 -8.74 13.70
N LYS A 125 46.44 -9.53 14.70
CA LYS A 125 47.86 -9.58 15.10
C LYS A 125 48.64 -10.55 14.19
N PRO A 126 49.78 -10.12 13.58
CA PRO A 126 50.51 -10.95 12.61
C PRO A 126 50.95 -12.33 13.10
N ARG A 127 51.27 -12.45 14.41
CA ARG A 127 51.82 -13.65 15.06
C ARG A 127 50.77 -14.48 15.82
N THR A 128 49.49 -14.22 15.65
CA THR A 128 48.43 -15.05 16.24
C THR A 128 48.51 -16.45 15.66
N LYS A 129 48.72 -17.46 16.52
CA LYS A 129 48.61 -18.88 16.15
C LYS A 129 47.14 -19.23 15.93
N ILE A 130 46.89 -20.07 14.94
CA ILE A 130 45.55 -20.54 14.62
C ILE A 130 45.40 -21.92 15.23
N LEU A 131 44.44 -22.03 16.13
CA LEU A 131 44.14 -23.28 16.82
C LEU A 131 43.40 -24.21 15.85
N SER A 132 43.62 -25.53 15.95
CA SER A 132 42.86 -26.51 15.18
C SER A 132 41.38 -26.43 15.54
N ALA A 133 40.51 -26.86 14.62
CA ALA A 133 39.05 -26.80 14.78
C ALA A 133 38.50 -27.46 16.07
N SER A 134 39.30 -28.28 16.76
CA SER A 134 39.00 -28.86 18.07
C SER A 134 39.07 -27.85 19.24
N ASP A 135 39.81 -26.75 19.10
CA ASP A 135 40.07 -25.79 20.18
C ASP A 135 39.49 -24.41 19.85
N GLY A 136 38.16 -24.30 19.96
CA GLY A 136 37.52 -23.24 20.74
C GLY A 136 37.66 -21.78 20.32
N GLN A 137 38.17 -21.42 19.13
CA GLN A 137 38.21 -20.02 18.69
C GLN A 137 36.84 -19.43 18.27
N LEU A 138 35.74 -20.02 18.75
CA LEU A 138 34.37 -19.54 18.61
C LEU A 138 33.56 -19.53 19.92
N SER A 139 34.18 -19.68 21.09
CA SER A 139 33.48 -19.59 22.38
C SER A 139 33.95 -18.39 23.21
N LEU A 140 33.43 -17.21 22.89
CA LEU A 140 33.21 -16.16 23.89
C LEU A 140 31.71 -15.88 23.93
N SER A 141 31.05 -16.74 24.70
CA SER A 141 29.78 -16.54 25.40
C SER A 141 28.82 -15.49 24.81
N LEU A 142 27.94 -15.96 23.94
CA LEU A 142 26.54 -15.51 23.91
C LEU A 142 25.61 -16.68 23.56
N ASP A 143 25.91 -17.85 24.14
CA ASP A 143 25.03 -19.03 24.19
C ASP A 143 23.79 -18.84 25.08
N ARG A 144 23.39 -17.58 25.34
CA ARG A 144 22.08 -17.24 25.90
C ARG A 144 21.26 -16.25 25.07
N GLN A 145 21.71 -15.90 23.86
CA GLN A 145 20.88 -15.10 22.93
C GLN A 145 20.78 -15.67 21.51
N LEU A 146 21.56 -16.71 21.18
CA LEU A 146 21.36 -17.47 19.94
C LEU A 146 20.13 -18.40 19.98
N SER A 147 19.59 -18.69 21.15
CA SER A 147 18.26 -19.33 21.29
C SER A 147 17.10 -18.43 20.84
N PHE A 148 17.33 -17.14 20.55
CA PHE A 148 16.27 -16.25 20.07
C PHE A 148 16.13 -16.16 18.54
N PHE A 149 16.96 -16.88 17.77
CA PHE A 149 16.52 -17.28 16.44
C PHE A 149 15.38 -18.34 16.55
N GLU A 150 15.19 -19.01 17.69
CA GLU A 150 14.17 -20.05 17.88
C GLU A 150 12.72 -19.57 18.00
N ASP A 151 12.46 -18.27 18.16
CA ASP A 151 11.07 -17.76 18.10
C ASP A 151 10.50 -17.71 16.66
N GLY A 152 11.33 -18.04 15.67
CA GLY A 152 10.96 -18.40 14.30
C GLY A 152 11.51 -19.77 13.87
N PHE A 153 12.29 -20.44 14.74
CA PHE A 153 12.87 -21.76 14.53
C PHE A 153 12.36 -22.68 15.65
N GLY A 154 11.07 -23.01 15.60
CA GLY A 154 10.54 -24.10 16.39
C GLY A 154 11.10 -25.43 15.93
N GLY A 155 11.85 -26.10 16.81
CA GLY A 155 11.85 -27.56 16.92
C GLY A 155 12.49 -28.35 15.78
N GLY A 156 13.78 -28.18 15.59
CA GLY A 156 14.60 -29.12 14.84
C GLY A 156 16.05 -28.97 15.28
N GLY A 157 16.47 -29.78 16.25
CA GLY A 157 17.88 -29.97 16.52
C GLY A 157 18.55 -30.43 15.24
N PHE A 158 19.25 -29.52 14.56
CA PHE A 158 20.25 -29.91 13.60
C PHE A 158 21.47 -30.33 14.42
N SER A 159 21.43 -31.56 14.92
CA SER A 159 22.64 -32.33 15.19
C SER A 159 23.32 -32.52 13.84
N VAL A 160 24.10 -31.53 13.41
CA VAL A 160 25.15 -31.77 12.44
C VAL A 160 26.18 -32.57 13.23
N GLU A 161 26.13 -33.89 13.08
CA GLU A 161 27.28 -34.75 13.30
C GLU A 161 28.50 -33.98 12.80
N LEU A 162 29.43 -33.70 13.72
CA LEU A 162 30.72 -33.13 13.38
C LEU A 162 31.25 -33.96 12.22
N VAL A 163 31.19 -33.41 11.00
CA VAL A 163 31.88 -34.00 9.86
C VAL A 163 33.35 -33.81 10.15
N ASP A 164 33.86 -34.89 10.72
CA ASP A 164 35.22 -35.19 11.07
C ASP A 164 36.09 -35.01 9.82
N SER A 165 36.54 -33.79 9.60
CA SER A 165 37.61 -33.51 8.66
C SER A 165 38.45 -32.40 9.23
N ALA A 166 39.16 -32.74 10.31
CA ALA A 166 40.39 -32.12 10.73
C ALA A 166 41.38 -32.07 9.55
N ARG A 167 41.19 -31.12 8.62
CA ARG A 167 42.23 -30.73 7.67
C ARG A 167 43.31 -30.05 8.47
N ARG A 168 44.46 -30.73 8.62
CA ARG A 168 45.71 -30.13 9.12
C ARG A 168 45.97 -28.82 8.37
N LEU A 169 45.70 -27.69 9.02
CA LEU A 169 46.03 -26.37 8.50
C LEU A 169 47.56 -26.29 8.40
N LYS A 170 48.11 -26.17 7.18
CA LYS A 170 49.55 -25.95 6.95
C LYS A 170 50.05 -24.57 7.44
N TRP A 171 49.17 -23.75 8.00
CA TRP A 171 49.42 -22.35 8.30
C TRP A 171 49.57 -22.13 9.80
N ASN A 172 50.73 -21.64 10.22
CA ASN A 172 51.04 -21.41 11.63
C ASN A 172 50.65 -20.01 12.14
N TYR A 173 50.44 -19.03 11.25
CA TYR A 173 50.27 -17.62 11.62
C TYR A 173 49.28 -16.87 10.71
N ALA A 174 48.54 -15.93 11.32
CA ALA A 174 47.58 -15.06 10.63
C ALA A 174 48.19 -14.32 9.43
N LYS A 175 49.42 -13.78 9.55
CA LYS A 175 50.12 -13.10 8.44
C LYS A 175 50.18 -13.96 7.17
N THR A 176 50.41 -15.25 7.31
CA THR A 176 50.56 -16.15 6.17
C THR A 176 49.23 -16.42 5.48
N ILE A 177 48.14 -16.51 6.25
CA ILE A 177 46.79 -16.66 5.70
C ILE A 177 46.34 -15.41 4.97
N PHE A 178 46.49 -14.22 5.56
CA PHE A 178 46.05 -13.00 4.88
C PHE A 178 46.83 -12.75 3.57
N LYS A 179 48.11 -13.16 3.48
CA LYS A 179 48.84 -13.18 2.20
C LYS A 179 48.23 -14.14 1.19
N SER A 180 47.78 -15.31 1.62
CA SER A 180 47.09 -16.28 0.76
C SER A 180 45.72 -15.77 0.32
N VAL A 181 44.98 -15.12 1.22
CA VAL A 181 43.69 -14.47 0.94
C VAL A 181 43.89 -13.36 -0.08
N GLU A 182 44.90 -12.51 0.08
CA GLU A 182 45.20 -11.41 -0.86
C GLU A 182 45.48 -11.91 -2.27
N ARG A 183 46.28 -12.98 -2.41
CA ARG A 183 46.57 -13.58 -3.73
C ARG A 183 45.31 -14.16 -4.37
N SER A 184 44.52 -14.92 -3.60
CA SER A 184 43.30 -15.55 -4.10
C SER A 184 42.23 -14.52 -4.46
N TRP A 185 42.14 -13.45 -3.67
CA TRP A 185 41.27 -12.30 -3.91
C TRP A 185 41.64 -11.58 -5.21
N LYS A 186 42.93 -11.25 -5.45
CA LYS A 186 43.38 -10.63 -6.71
C LYS A 186 42.99 -11.48 -7.91
N TYR A 187 43.34 -12.76 -7.88
CA TYR A 187 43.01 -13.69 -8.97
C TYR A 187 41.51 -13.76 -9.26
N ALA A 188 40.68 -13.81 -8.21
CA ALA A 188 39.23 -13.88 -8.34
C ALA A 188 38.60 -12.55 -8.80
N LYS A 189 39.11 -11.41 -8.30
CA LYS A 189 38.66 -10.08 -8.70
C LYS A 189 38.95 -9.84 -10.17
N ASP A 190 40.15 -10.17 -10.64
CA ASP A 190 40.53 -10.03 -12.05
C ASP A 190 39.64 -10.92 -12.94
N ALA A 191 39.35 -12.16 -12.51
CA ALA A 191 38.43 -13.04 -13.24
C ALA A 191 37.00 -12.46 -13.35
N ILE A 192 36.49 -11.80 -12.29
CA ILE A 192 35.18 -11.12 -12.32
C ILE A 192 35.21 -9.91 -13.26
N GLU A 193 36.25 -9.06 -13.17
CA GLU A 193 36.41 -7.85 -13.98
C GLU A 193 36.52 -8.17 -15.48
N GLU A 194 37.26 -9.23 -15.82
CA GLU A 194 37.43 -9.74 -17.19
C GLU A 194 36.23 -10.58 -17.67
N ASN A 195 35.31 -10.93 -16.76
CA ASN A 195 34.20 -11.87 -17.00
C ASN A 195 34.68 -13.23 -17.57
N ASP A 196 35.87 -13.69 -17.14
CA ASP A 196 36.46 -14.95 -17.61
C ASP A 196 35.89 -16.15 -16.84
N ARG A 197 34.80 -16.70 -17.39
CA ARG A 197 34.11 -17.88 -16.84
C ARG A 197 35.02 -19.12 -16.71
N GLY A 198 36.06 -19.25 -17.53
CA GLY A 198 37.01 -20.37 -17.45
C GLY A 198 37.79 -20.39 -16.13
N ARG A 199 37.98 -19.22 -15.51
CA ARG A 199 38.72 -19.04 -14.25
C ARG A 199 37.83 -19.11 -13.01
N PHE A 200 36.50 -19.09 -13.15
CA PHE A 200 35.58 -18.98 -12.00
C PHE A 200 35.69 -20.17 -11.05
N HIS A 201 35.72 -21.39 -11.60
CA HIS A 201 35.82 -22.60 -10.80
C HIS A 201 37.11 -22.66 -9.97
N GLU A 202 38.22 -22.27 -10.60
CA GLU A 202 39.52 -22.23 -9.95
C GLU A 202 39.55 -21.14 -8.88
N ALA A 203 39.05 -19.94 -9.21
CA ALA A 203 38.95 -18.82 -8.28
C ALA A 203 38.14 -19.18 -7.02
N ILE A 204 36.97 -19.82 -7.17
CA ILE A 204 36.16 -20.31 -6.05
C ILE A 204 36.95 -21.31 -5.21
N THR A 205 37.67 -22.24 -5.85
CA THR A 205 38.46 -23.26 -5.16
C THR A 205 39.61 -22.66 -4.35
N GLN A 206 40.31 -21.68 -4.92
CA GLN A 206 41.38 -20.94 -4.25
C GLN A 206 40.83 -20.10 -3.07
N LEU A 207 39.76 -19.35 -3.30
CA LEU A 207 39.08 -18.56 -2.26
C LEU A 207 38.60 -19.45 -1.11
N ARG A 208 37.93 -20.56 -1.39
CA ARG A 208 37.46 -21.51 -0.37
C ARG A 208 38.60 -21.98 0.54
N LYS A 209 39.75 -22.38 -0.05
CA LYS A 209 40.92 -22.83 0.70
C LYS A 209 41.56 -21.72 1.53
N SER A 210 41.64 -20.50 0.98
CA SER A 210 42.28 -19.37 1.64
C SER A 210 41.42 -18.75 2.75
N LEU A 211 40.10 -18.82 2.62
CA LEU A 211 39.13 -18.23 3.55
C LEU A 211 38.67 -19.17 4.67
N ALA A 212 38.75 -20.50 4.48
CA ALA A 212 38.38 -21.46 5.52
C ALA A 212 39.06 -21.22 6.89
N PRO A 213 40.34 -20.82 6.99
CA PRO A 213 40.96 -20.50 8.28
C PRO A 213 40.41 -19.23 8.96
N VAL A 214 39.73 -18.36 8.21
CA VAL A 214 39.20 -17.08 8.70
C VAL A 214 37.73 -17.21 9.10
N TYR A 215 36.93 -17.87 8.26
CA TYR A 215 35.46 -17.95 8.41
C TYR A 215 34.95 -19.38 8.65
N GLY A 216 35.83 -20.39 8.67
CA GLY A 216 35.46 -21.77 8.99
C GLY A 216 34.34 -22.34 8.11
N ILE A 217 33.38 -22.99 8.78
CA ILE A 217 32.27 -23.71 8.15
C ILE A 217 31.36 -22.83 7.27
N PHE A 218 31.34 -21.50 7.49
CA PHE A 218 30.51 -20.60 6.70
C PHE A 218 30.92 -20.58 5.22
N VAL A 219 32.23 -20.68 4.95
CA VAL A 219 32.77 -20.72 3.58
C VAL A 219 32.39 -22.01 2.87
N ASP A 220 32.42 -23.14 3.59
CA ASP A 220 31.99 -24.42 3.03
C ASP A 220 30.49 -24.42 2.70
N LYS A 221 29.64 -23.81 3.55
CA LYS A 221 28.20 -23.66 3.28
C LYS A 221 27.89 -22.85 2.01
N ILE A 222 28.66 -21.79 1.73
CA ILE A 222 28.52 -21.02 0.49
C ILE A 222 28.96 -21.87 -0.71
N ALA A 223 30.11 -22.52 -0.61
CA ALA A 223 30.68 -23.32 -1.69
C ALA A 223 29.84 -24.53 -2.09
N LEU A 224 28.99 -25.06 -1.20
CA LEU A 224 28.03 -26.14 -1.51
C LEU A 224 26.99 -25.73 -2.58
N HIS A 225 26.77 -24.43 -2.79
CA HIS A 225 25.79 -23.92 -3.77
C HIS A 225 26.42 -23.58 -5.13
N LYS A 226 27.69 -23.94 -5.36
CA LYS A 226 28.42 -23.63 -6.61
C LYS A 226 27.74 -24.11 -7.89
N TYR A 227 26.96 -25.20 -7.82
CA TYR A 227 26.25 -25.77 -8.98
C TYR A 227 24.93 -25.04 -9.30
N ALA A 228 24.42 -24.21 -8.39
CA ALA A 228 23.18 -23.46 -8.60
C ALA A 228 23.44 -22.08 -9.24
N ASN A 229 24.54 -21.41 -8.86
CA ASN A 229 24.95 -20.13 -9.45
C ASN A 229 26.45 -19.85 -9.14
N GLU A 230 27.33 -20.22 -10.07
CA GLU A 230 28.79 -20.13 -9.88
C GLU A 230 29.27 -18.67 -9.75
N GLU A 231 28.72 -17.76 -10.55
CA GLU A 231 29.04 -16.33 -10.53
C GLU A 231 28.68 -15.67 -9.19
N ALA A 232 27.47 -15.92 -8.66
CA ALA A 232 27.05 -15.38 -7.38
C ALA A 232 27.90 -15.91 -6.21
N VAL A 233 28.31 -17.18 -6.25
CA VAL A 233 29.21 -17.77 -5.25
C VAL A 233 30.59 -17.13 -5.33
N LEU A 234 31.12 -16.93 -6.54
CA LEU A 234 32.40 -16.26 -6.76
C LEU A 234 32.37 -14.83 -6.21
N ILE A 235 31.37 -14.03 -6.57
CA ILE A 235 31.20 -12.65 -6.10
C ILE A 235 31.11 -12.62 -4.58
N ALA A 236 30.29 -13.47 -3.95
CA ALA A 236 30.14 -13.51 -2.50
C ALA A 236 31.47 -13.83 -1.78
N LEU A 237 32.20 -14.85 -2.23
CA LEU A 237 33.48 -15.23 -1.63
C LEU A 237 34.56 -14.15 -1.87
N THR A 238 34.57 -13.51 -3.04
CA THR A 238 35.50 -12.40 -3.33
C THR A 238 35.21 -11.20 -2.42
N SER A 239 33.93 -10.85 -2.20
CA SER A 239 33.55 -9.81 -1.23
C SER A 239 33.97 -10.15 0.19
N TRP A 240 33.85 -11.42 0.62
CA TRP A 240 34.29 -11.85 1.95
C TRP A 240 35.81 -11.83 2.10
N ALA A 241 36.55 -12.12 1.03
CA ALA A 241 38.00 -11.94 1.00
C ALA A 241 38.37 -10.46 1.10
N ARG A 242 37.67 -9.56 0.39
CA ARG A 242 37.88 -8.11 0.54
C ARG A 242 37.59 -7.65 1.96
N ALA A 243 36.51 -8.13 2.59
CA ALA A 243 36.19 -7.85 3.99
C ALA A 243 37.30 -8.31 4.95
N ALA A 244 37.88 -9.50 4.73
CA ALA A 244 39.01 -10.00 5.50
C ALA A 244 40.25 -9.10 5.37
N LEU A 245 40.54 -8.64 4.15
CA LEU A 245 41.65 -7.71 3.89
C LEU A 245 41.40 -6.32 4.49
N TYR A 246 40.17 -5.82 4.42
CA TYR A 246 39.75 -4.57 5.05
C TYR A 246 39.88 -4.63 6.58
N TYR A 247 39.47 -5.74 7.19
CA TYR A 247 39.74 -6.04 8.59
C TYR A 247 41.24 -6.01 8.92
N ARG A 248 42.06 -6.62 8.06
CA ARG A 248 43.50 -6.76 8.31
C ARG A 248 44.27 -5.45 8.18
N ASN A 249 43.92 -4.65 7.18
CA ASN A 249 44.75 -3.53 6.73
C ASN A 249 44.24 -2.19 7.25
N GLU A 250 42.93 -2.04 7.47
CA GLU A 250 42.31 -0.72 7.64
C GLU A 250 41.65 -0.55 9.01
N THR A 251 41.05 -1.61 9.57
CA THR A 251 40.20 -1.48 10.78
C THR A 251 40.73 -2.22 12.00
N GLY A 252 41.11 -3.48 11.84
CA GLY A 252 41.49 -4.35 12.95
C GLY A 252 40.31 -4.75 13.84
N LYS A 253 40.63 -5.13 15.09
CA LYS A 253 39.64 -5.58 16.07
C LYS A 253 38.75 -4.42 16.52
N ARG A 254 37.44 -4.62 16.49
CA ARG A 254 36.40 -3.66 16.93
C ARG A 254 35.79 -4.09 18.27
N ILE A 255 35.26 -3.12 19.03
CA ILE A 255 34.48 -3.39 20.24
C ILE A 255 33.00 -3.33 19.88
N LEU A 256 32.36 -4.49 19.79
CA LEU A 256 31.00 -4.63 19.27
C LEU A 256 30.06 -5.28 20.29
N PHE A 257 28.85 -4.77 20.38
CA PHE A 257 27.68 -5.49 20.88
C PHE A 257 26.86 -5.95 19.68
N ARG A 258 26.69 -7.25 19.52
CA ARG A 258 26.02 -7.86 18.35
C ARG A 258 24.59 -8.26 18.69
N GLU A 259 23.73 -8.35 17.67
CA GLU A 259 22.37 -8.89 17.80
C GLU A 259 21.52 -8.16 18.85
N VAL A 260 21.82 -6.88 19.08
CA VAL A 260 21.11 -6.08 20.07
C VAL A 260 19.75 -5.70 19.49
N ARG A 261 18.68 -5.99 20.24
CA ARG A 261 17.33 -5.55 19.85
C ARG A 261 17.28 -4.03 19.84
N VAL A 262 16.61 -3.46 18.86
CA VAL A 262 16.45 -2.00 18.77
C VAL A 262 15.68 -1.48 19.98
N THR A 263 14.55 -2.12 20.31
CA THR A 263 13.70 -1.83 21.47
C THR A 263 13.36 -3.11 22.25
N GLY A 264 12.90 -2.96 23.49
CA GLY A 264 12.67 -4.09 24.41
C GLY A 264 11.42 -4.92 24.10
N ARG A 265 11.45 -6.22 24.43
CA ARG A 265 10.26 -7.07 24.38
C ARG A 265 9.39 -6.87 25.61
N LYS A 266 8.27 -6.18 25.44
CA LYS A 266 7.17 -6.12 26.42
C LYS A 266 5.90 -6.63 25.75
N PRO A 267 4.94 -7.22 26.48
CA PRO A 267 3.60 -7.48 25.95
C PRO A 267 3.01 -6.17 25.39
N GLY A 268 2.53 -6.18 24.15
CA GLY A 268 2.11 -4.97 23.43
C GLY A 268 3.24 -3.99 23.08
N GLY A 269 4.50 -4.44 23.15
CA GLY A 269 5.68 -3.67 22.77
C GLY A 269 6.09 -3.91 21.32
N PHE A 270 6.77 -2.91 20.76
CA PHE A 270 7.32 -2.92 19.41
C PHE A 270 8.82 -3.22 19.48
N SER A 271 9.39 -4.10 18.62
CA SER A 271 10.82 -4.48 18.66
C SER A 271 11.77 -3.61 17.84
N GLY A 272 11.29 -2.86 16.85
CA GLY A 272 12.15 -2.07 15.97
C GLY A 272 13.14 -2.85 15.09
N GLY A 273 13.24 -4.18 15.24
CA GLY A 273 14.22 -5.04 14.58
C GLY A 273 15.42 -5.39 15.46
N ARG A 274 16.50 -5.84 14.82
CA ARG A 274 17.79 -6.13 15.46
C ARG A 274 18.89 -5.40 14.73
N LEU A 275 19.84 -4.90 15.50
CA LEU A 275 21.06 -4.30 14.97
C LEU A 275 22.05 -5.41 14.62
N ASP A 276 22.75 -5.29 13.49
CA ASP A 276 23.87 -6.19 13.17
C ASP A 276 24.97 -6.01 14.23
N ALA A 277 25.37 -4.76 14.48
CA ALA A 277 26.28 -4.42 15.56
C ALA A 277 26.11 -2.98 16.07
N LEU A 278 26.37 -2.79 17.36
CA LEU A 278 26.65 -1.50 17.98
C LEU A 278 28.13 -1.46 18.36
N GLU A 279 28.91 -0.67 17.64
CA GLU A 279 30.33 -0.45 17.92
C GLU A 279 30.52 0.67 18.96
N LEU A 280 31.49 0.49 19.85
CA LEU A 280 31.97 1.57 20.72
C LEU A 280 33.35 2.05 20.30
N LYS A 281 33.51 3.37 20.24
CA LYS A 281 34.77 4.09 20.03
C LYS A 281 34.97 5.07 21.18
N ARG A 282 36.22 5.45 21.46
CA ARG A 282 36.47 6.61 22.32
C ARG A 282 36.23 7.89 21.52
N ALA A 283 35.68 8.91 22.18
CA ALA A 283 35.41 10.20 21.55
C ALA A 283 36.69 10.92 21.08
N ASP A 284 37.82 10.67 21.77
CA ASP A 284 39.16 11.19 21.44
C ASP A 284 39.91 10.40 20.35
N GLY A 285 39.31 9.32 19.82
CA GLY A 285 39.93 8.46 18.81
C GLY A 285 41.05 7.54 19.34
N LEU A 286 41.35 7.54 20.64
CA LEU A 286 42.34 6.67 21.24
C LEU A 286 41.80 5.24 21.46
N LYS A 287 42.69 4.31 21.82
CA LYS A 287 42.29 2.96 22.23
C LYS A 287 41.80 2.95 23.68
N PHE A 288 40.83 2.08 23.96
CA PHE A 288 40.38 1.84 25.34
C PHE A 288 41.53 1.34 26.23
N SER A 289 41.59 1.90 27.43
CA SER A 289 42.52 1.50 28.50
C SER A 289 42.15 0.12 29.05
N LYS A 290 43.08 -0.50 29.79
CA LYS A 290 42.86 -1.83 30.39
C LYS A 290 41.70 -1.85 31.39
N SER A 291 41.48 -0.78 32.14
CA SER A 291 40.36 -0.65 33.08
C SER A 291 39.02 -0.56 32.36
N GLU A 292 38.94 0.28 31.32
CA GLU A 292 37.73 0.42 30.49
C GLU A 292 37.37 -0.90 29.79
N LEU A 293 38.36 -1.60 29.25
CA LEU A 293 38.16 -2.93 28.65
C LEU A 293 37.62 -3.95 29.66
N ARG A 294 38.07 -3.92 30.92
CA ARG A 294 37.51 -4.78 31.98
C ARG A 294 36.05 -4.41 32.29
N THR A 295 35.71 -3.12 32.33
CA THR A 295 34.34 -2.65 32.54
C THR A 295 33.43 -3.09 31.39
N LEU A 296 33.87 -2.93 30.15
CA LEU A 296 33.15 -3.40 28.96
C LEU A 296 32.98 -4.91 28.96
N GLN A 297 33.99 -5.67 29.38
CA GLN A 297 33.91 -7.12 29.51
C GLN A 297 32.86 -7.54 30.56
N LYS A 298 32.80 -6.86 31.71
CA LYS A 298 31.74 -7.09 32.71
C LYS A 298 30.35 -6.77 32.16
N LEU A 299 30.21 -5.67 31.42
CA LEU A 299 28.95 -5.29 30.77
C LEU A 299 28.53 -6.30 29.71
N SER A 300 29.46 -6.85 28.92
CA SER A 300 29.15 -7.84 27.89
C SER A 300 28.55 -9.14 28.45
N GLY A 301 28.82 -9.47 29.72
CA GLY A 301 28.19 -10.59 30.44
C GLY A 301 26.81 -10.28 31.02
N SER A 302 26.35 -9.02 30.95
CA SER A 302 25.04 -8.60 31.44
C SER A 302 23.96 -8.78 30.37
N SER A 303 22.73 -9.13 30.77
CA SER A 303 21.59 -9.13 29.85
C SER A 303 21.08 -7.70 29.60
N PHE A 304 20.91 -7.34 28.33
CA PHE A 304 20.28 -6.10 27.90
C PHE A 304 18.96 -6.42 27.19
N ILE A 305 17.93 -5.59 27.43
CA ILE A 305 16.61 -5.77 26.82
C ILE A 305 16.51 -5.08 25.45
N SER A 306 17.29 -4.01 25.25
CA SER A 306 17.30 -3.16 24.06
C SER A 306 18.61 -2.40 23.92
N ALA A 307 18.85 -1.83 22.75
CA ALA A 307 19.96 -0.94 22.47
C ALA A 307 19.85 0.35 23.29
N GLY A 308 18.65 0.91 23.47
CA GLY A 308 18.45 2.07 24.35
C GLY A 308 18.86 1.78 25.80
N HIS A 309 18.52 0.60 26.34
CA HIS A 309 18.96 0.18 27.68
C HIS A 309 20.48 -0.02 27.74
N LEU A 310 21.09 -0.57 26.70
CA LEU A 310 22.54 -0.68 26.61
C LEU A 310 23.21 0.70 26.64
N LEU A 311 22.71 1.66 25.86
CA LEU A 311 23.25 3.04 25.85
C LEU A 311 23.09 3.72 27.22
N LEU A 312 21.97 3.51 27.91
CA LEU A 312 21.75 4.03 29.25
C LEU A 312 22.77 3.48 30.27
N LYS A 313 23.10 2.19 30.17
CA LYS A 313 24.15 1.60 31.03
C LYS A 313 25.52 2.14 30.66
N LEU A 314 25.85 2.17 29.37
CA LEU A 314 27.14 2.68 28.91
C LEU A 314 27.37 4.14 29.31
N SER A 315 26.35 4.99 29.20
CA SER A 315 26.44 6.38 29.65
C SER A 315 26.71 6.51 31.15
N SER A 316 26.14 5.63 31.98
CA SER A 316 26.40 5.66 33.43
C SER A 316 27.86 5.36 33.81
N PHE A 317 28.58 4.58 32.99
CA PHE A 317 29.97 4.22 33.25
C PHE A 317 30.98 5.12 32.54
N PHE A 318 30.64 5.61 31.34
CA PHE A 318 31.60 6.26 30.45
C PHE A 318 31.25 7.72 30.11
N GLY A 319 30.02 8.18 30.41
CA GLY A 319 29.57 9.54 30.06
C GLY A 319 29.80 9.87 28.58
N ASP A 320 30.37 11.04 28.31
CA ASP A 320 30.62 11.57 26.96
C ASP A 320 32.00 11.11 26.39
N SER A 321 32.72 10.23 27.09
CA SER A 321 34.04 9.74 26.65
C SER A 321 33.98 8.69 25.54
N ILE A 322 32.77 8.21 25.21
CA ILE A 322 32.53 7.19 24.19
C ILE A 322 31.56 7.67 23.13
N VAL A 323 31.70 7.10 21.93
CA VAL A 323 30.82 7.29 20.78
C VAL A 323 30.29 5.92 20.40
N ALA A 324 28.98 5.81 20.25
CA ALA A 324 28.31 4.59 19.82
C ALA A 324 27.97 4.67 18.32
N VAL A 325 28.32 3.64 17.55
CA VAL A 325 28.05 3.56 16.11
C VAL A 325 27.22 2.33 15.81
N ILE A 326 25.97 2.51 15.37
CA ILE A 326 25.15 1.43 14.82
C ILE A 326 25.71 1.09 13.45
N ARG A 327 26.32 -0.10 13.30
CA ARG A 327 26.79 -0.62 12.02
C ARG A 327 25.75 -1.54 11.41
N ASP A 328 25.39 -1.26 10.17
CA ASP A 328 24.50 -2.08 9.35
C ASP A 328 25.32 -2.53 8.12
N TRP A 329 25.59 -3.83 8.06
CA TRP A 329 26.46 -4.44 7.07
C TRP A 329 25.65 -4.86 5.85
N LYS A 330 26.22 -4.67 4.65
CA LYS A 330 25.57 -5.04 3.39
C LYS A 330 26.52 -5.83 2.52
N PHE A 331 26.00 -6.89 1.93
CA PHE A 331 26.75 -7.83 1.11
C PHE A 331 26.41 -7.64 -0.37
N ALA A 332 27.42 -7.72 -1.23
CA ALA A 332 27.25 -7.66 -2.68
C ALA A 332 26.16 -8.60 -3.19
N VAL A 333 26.04 -9.78 -2.57
CA VAL A 333 25.06 -10.80 -2.93
C VAL A 333 24.12 -11.02 -1.75
N GLY A 334 22.83 -10.75 -1.96
CA GLY A 334 21.75 -11.01 -0.99
C GLY A 334 21.07 -9.78 -0.42
N ASP A 335 21.75 -8.64 -0.36
CA ASP A 335 21.19 -7.39 0.17
C ASP A 335 20.79 -6.37 -0.92
N GLY A 336 20.90 -6.71 -2.20
CA GLY A 336 20.44 -5.81 -3.27
C GLY A 336 18.93 -5.81 -3.42
N VAL A 337 18.39 -4.66 -3.85
CA VAL A 337 16.95 -4.48 -4.10
C VAL A 337 16.50 -5.45 -5.20
N ASP A 338 15.36 -6.11 -4.99
CA ASP A 338 14.80 -7.15 -5.87
C ASP A 338 15.76 -8.34 -6.14
N GLY A 339 16.70 -8.60 -5.23
CA GLY A 339 17.66 -9.70 -5.34
C GLY A 339 18.80 -9.45 -6.33
N LYS A 340 18.99 -8.21 -6.79
CA LYS A 340 20.13 -7.82 -7.63
C LYS A 340 21.45 -7.88 -6.86
N ILE A 341 22.56 -8.05 -7.58
CA ILE A 341 23.90 -7.93 -7.01
C ILE A 341 24.24 -6.44 -6.89
N ILE A 342 24.73 -6.01 -5.72
CA ILE A 342 25.18 -4.64 -5.48
C ILE A 342 26.56 -4.46 -6.11
N ARG A 343 26.72 -3.44 -6.95
CA ARG A 343 28.00 -3.05 -7.56
C ARG A 343 28.55 -1.77 -6.90
N PRO A 344 29.86 -1.51 -7.00
CA PRO A 344 30.45 -0.27 -6.46
C PRO A 344 29.79 1.01 -6.99
N SER A 345 29.45 1.03 -8.28
CA SER A 345 28.74 2.16 -8.92
C SER A 345 27.41 2.50 -8.23
N ASP A 346 26.74 1.51 -7.64
CA ASP A 346 25.41 1.68 -7.06
C ASP A 346 25.45 2.39 -5.71
N VAL A 347 26.61 2.38 -5.05
CA VAL A 347 26.75 2.81 -3.65
C VAL A 347 27.89 3.78 -3.38
N ARG A 348 28.84 4.00 -4.30
CA ARG A 348 29.98 4.92 -4.08
C ARG A 348 29.54 6.34 -3.72
N GLU A 349 28.60 6.91 -4.47
CA GLU A 349 28.16 8.29 -4.25
C GLU A 349 27.19 8.41 -3.08
N LYS A 350 26.20 7.51 -3.00
CA LYS A 350 25.14 7.53 -2.01
C LYS A 350 24.72 6.11 -1.65
N PRO A 351 24.29 5.86 -0.40
CA PRO A 351 23.75 4.55 -0.03
C PRO A 351 22.43 4.28 -0.76
N ILE A 352 22.10 3.00 -0.95
CA ILE A 352 20.79 2.58 -1.47
C ILE A 352 19.70 3.16 -0.55
N PRO A 353 18.66 3.83 -1.09
CA PRO A 353 17.65 4.51 -0.28
C PRO A 353 16.96 3.64 0.78
N ALA A 354 16.74 2.35 0.48
CA ALA A 354 16.17 1.39 1.41
C ALA A 354 17.09 1.14 2.63
N HIS A 355 18.40 1.04 2.40
CA HIS A 355 19.39 0.84 3.47
C HIS A 355 19.56 2.09 4.32
N LEU A 356 19.55 3.28 3.69
CA LEU A 356 19.56 4.55 4.41
C LEU A 356 18.33 4.70 5.30
N ARG A 357 17.14 4.32 4.80
CA ARG A 357 15.91 4.31 5.60
C ARG A 357 16.03 3.36 6.79
N GLN A 358 16.58 2.16 6.59
CA GLN A 358 16.77 1.17 7.65
C GLN A 358 17.67 1.67 8.79
N ILE A 359 18.79 2.31 8.47
CA ILE A 359 19.69 2.82 9.51
C ILE A 359 19.13 4.06 10.23
N LEU A 360 18.44 4.96 9.52
CA LEU A 360 17.73 6.08 10.13
C LEU A 360 16.61 5.60 11.06
N ARG A 361 15.89 4.55 10.66
CA ARG A 361 14.91 3.86 11.50
C ARG A 361 15.57 3.35 12.78
N TYR A 362 16.67 2.62 12.69
CA TYR A 362 17.40 2.12 13.86
C TYR A 362 17.82 3.24 14.80
N LEU A 363 18.46 4.29 14.27
CA LEU A 363 18.83 5.45 15.07
C LEU A 363 17.61 6.04 15.78
N SER A 364 16.53 6.29 15.04
CA SER A 364 15.32 6.90 15.60
C SER A 364 14.68 6.09 16.73
N PHE A 365 14.57 4.77 16.56
CA PHE A 365 13.96 3.89 17.56
C PHE A 365 14.86 3.69 18.78
N VAL A 366 16.17 3.60 18.61
CA VAL A 366 17.11 3.52 19.73
C VAL A 366 17.08 4.82 20.54
N THR A 367 17.04 5.98 19.88
CA THR A 367 16.90 7.29 20.56
C THR A 367 15.63 7.35 21.39
N VAL A 368 14.50 6.93 20.82
CA VAL A 368 13.20 6.92 21.48
C VAL A 368 13.18 5.97 22.68
N ASP A 369 13.68 4.75 22.51
CA ASP A 369 13.77 3.75 23.57
C ASP A 369 14.64 4.24 24.74
N HIS A 370 15.81 4.83 24.44
CA HIS A 370 16.66 5.46 25.44
C HIS A 370 15.95 6.62 26.16
N ALA A 371 15.25 7.48 25.42
CA ALA A 371 14.54 8.63 25.97
C ALA A 371 13.42 8.22 26.93
N ASP A 372 12.63 7.19 26.61
CA ASP A 372 11.60 6.67 27.51
C ASP A 372 12.22 6.11 28.81
N LEU A 373 13.34 5.38 28.70
CA LEU A 373 14.06 4.87 29.86
C LEU A 373 14.62 6.00 30.75
N CYS A 374 15.13 7.09 30.16
CA CYS A 374 15.59 8.27 30.91
C CYS A 374 14.45 9.05 31.59
N ARG A 375 13.29 9.18 30.92
CA ARG A 375 12.10 9.84 31.48
C ARG A 375 11.63 9.14 32.75
N LYS A 376 11.67 7.80 32.77
CA LYS A 376 11.37 6.99 33.96
C LYS A 376 12.32 7.28 35.14
N LEU A 377 13.52 7.80 34.87
CA LEU A 377 14.51 8.22 35.86
C LEU A 377 14.45 9.73 36.18
N LYS A 378 13.42 10.46 35.70
CA LYS A 378 13.28 11.93 35.83
C LYS A 378 14.49 12.72 35.31
N LYS A 379 15.13 12.26 34.23
CA LYS A 379 16.24 12.97 33.56
C LYS A 379 15.79 13.51 32.20
N ASP A 380 16.19 14.74 31.88
CA ASP A 380 15.93 15.32 30.56
C ASP A 380 16.84 14.65 29.51
N SER A 381 16.23 13.99 28.52
CA SER A 381 16.88 12.95 27.72
C SER A 381 17.42 13.45 26.38
N TRP A 382 16.90 14.56 25.87
CA TRP A 382 17.26 15.09 24.54
C TRP A 382 18.62 15.81 24.50
N PRO A 383 18.96 16.70 25.46
CA PRO A 383 20.28 17.32 25.50
C PRO A 383 21.41 16.32 25.76
N PHE A 384 21.09 15.17 26.37
CA PHE A 384 22.04 14.10 26.61
C PHE A 384 22.34 13.30 25.34
N PHE A 385 21.34 13.06 24.50
CA PHE A 385 21.52 12.34 23.23
C PHE A 385 22.43 13.11 22.25
N GLU A 386 22.32 14.45 22.22
CA GLU A 386 23.23 15.30 21.44
C GLU A 386 24.70 15.17 21.89
N ARG A 387 24.94 14.88 23.18
CA ARG A 387 26.28 14.73 23.75
C ARG A 387 26.86 13.31 23.64
N PHE A 388 26.02 12.27 23.77
CA PHE A 388 26.45 10.87 23.79
C PHE A 388 26.90 10.33 22.40
N GLY A 389 26.68 11.08 21.32
CA GLY A 389 27.32 10.83 20.02
C GLY A 389 26.89 9.52 19.34
N LEU A 390 25.61 9.14 19.39
CA LEU A 390 25.12 7.98 18.63
C LEU A 390 25.10 8.28 17.13
N ARG A 391 25.76 7.44 16.32
CA ARG A 391 25.84 7.55 14.85
C ARG A 391 25.44 6.26 14.17
N GLY A 392 25.08 6.34 12.88
CA GLY A 392 24.93 5.17 12.02
C GLY A 392 26.11 5.03 11.06
N ALA A 393 26.44 3.81 10.65
CA ALA A 393 27.31 3.56 9.51
C ALA A 393 26.78 2.39 8.67
N LEU A 394 26.69 2.59 7.36
CA LEU A 394 26.42 1.55 6.37
C LEU A 394 27.74 1.10 5.74
N GLU A 395 28.11 -0.18 5.88
CA GLU A 395 29.31 -0.74 5.22
C GLU A 395 28.91 -1.77 4.17
N TYR A 396 29.25 -1.49 2.92
CA TYR A 396 29.04 -2.38 1.79
C TYR A 396 30.30 -3.17 1.50
N PHE A 397 30.26 -4.49 1.72
CA PHE A 397 31.36 -5.39 1.38
C PHE A 397 31.19 -5.87 -0.06
N LEU A 398 31.98 -5.29 -0.96
CA LEU A 398 31.96 -5.56 -2.40
C LEU A 398 33.25 -6.29 -2.82
N PRO A 399 33.28 -6.95 -4.00
CA PRO A 399 34.47 -7.64 -4.47
C PRO A 399 35.71 -6.75 -4.57
N GLU A 400 35.54 -5.51 -5.03
CA GLU A 400 36.64 -4.58 -5.34
C GLU A 400 37.01 -3.74 -4.12
N GLU A 401 36.02 -3.30 -3.35
CA GLU A 401 36.19 -2.34 -2.26
C GLU A 401 35.18 -2.52 -1.14
N VAL A 402 35.43 -1.83 -0.01
CA VAL A 402 34.45 -1.66 1.06
C VAL A 402 34.02 -0.22 1.07
N VAL A 403 32.76 0.05 0.74
CA VAL A 403 32.20 1.40 0.74
C VAL A 403 31.54 1.68 2.08
N VAL A 404 31.94 2.76 2.76
CA VAL A 404 31.39 3.12 4.08
C VAL A 404 30.70 4.47 3.99
N HIS A 405 29.43 4.51 4.38
CA HIS A 405 28.65 5.74 4.55
C HIS A 405 28.38 5.95 6.03
N GLU A 406 29.01 6.97 6.61
CA GLU A 406 28.66 7.44 7.95
C GLU A 406 27.38 8.27 7.88
N VAL A 407 26.43 7.99 8.78
CA VAL A 407 25.11 8.60 8.85
C VAL A 407 25.00 9.34 10.17
N ASP A 408 25.15 10.66 10.07
CA ASP A 408 24.93 11.60 11.16
C ASP A 408 23.59 12.30 10.93
N ALA A 409 22.60 12.02 11.78
CA ALA A 409 21.23 12.44 11.58
C ALA A 409 20.82 13.46 12.64
N LYS A 410 20.27 14.60 12.21
CA LYS A 410 19.76 15.61 13.13
C LYS A 410 18.53 15.06 13.85
N ILE A 411 18.24 15.59 15.04
CA ILE A 411 17.04 15.21 15.81
C ILE A 411 15.75 15.41 15.00
N SER A 412 15.68 16.44 14.16
CA SER A 412 14.55 16.66 13.23
C SER A 412 14.33 15.47 12.30
N ASP A 413 15.41 14.92 11.76
CA ASP A 413 15.40 13.84 10.78
C ASP A 413 15.04 12.52 11.45
N LEU A 414 15.54 12.29 12.67
CA LEU A 414 15.17 11.14 13.50
C LEU A 414 13.69 11.18 13.91
N LYS A 415 13.16 12.36 14.26
CA LYS A 415 11.73 12.54 14.55
C LYS A 415 10.86 12.27 13.32
N LEU A 416 11.29 12.74 12.15
CA LEU A 416 10.59 12.49 10.89
C LEU A 416 10.63 11.01 10.51
N ALA A 417 11.80 10.36 10.62
CA ALA A 417 11.96 8.93 10.40
C ALA A 417 11.03 8.13 11.31
N PHE A 418 11.04 8.42 12.63
CA PHE A 418 10.14 7.78 13.58
C PHE A 418 8.65 7.95 13.19
N LYS A 419 8.23 9.18 12.82
CA LYS A 419 6.85 9.47 12.39
C LYS A 419 6.46 8.66 11.16
N ASN A 420 7.35 8.57 10.17
CA ASN A 420 7.08 7.85 8.93
C ASN A 420 6.96 6.33 9.18
N GLU A 421 7.87 5.78 9.98
CA GLU A 421 7.92 4.34 10.29
C GLU A 421 6.75 3.88 11.18
N THR A 422 6.15 4.79 11.96
CA THR A 422 5.02 4.49 12.87
C THR A 422 3.66 4.92 12.32
N SER A 423 3.59 5.30 11.05
CA SER A 423 2.34 5.78 10.42
C SER A 423 1.19 4.75 10.46
N GLU A 424 1.52 3.46 10.37
CA GLU A 424 0.60 2.31 10.36
C GLU A 424 0.53 1.58 11.73
N LEU A 425 0.99 2.22 12.81
CA LEU A 425 1.06 1.60 14.14
C LEU A 425 -0.30 1.09 14.63
N ASP A 426 -1.40 1.70 14.19
CA ASP A 426 -2.76 1.32 14.61
C ASP A 426 -3.20 -0.04 14.04
N GLU A 427 -2.60 -0.50 12.93
CA GLU A 427 -2.83 -1.83 12.35
C GLU A 427 -1.85 -2.89 12.85
N ALA A 428 -0.70 -2.48 13.39
CA ALA A 428 0.36 -3.39 13.79
C ALA A 428 -0.07 -4.41 14.87
N PRO A 429 -0.90 -4.06 15.87
CA PRO A 429 -1.39 -5.04 16.83
C PRO A 429 -2.21 -6.16 16.22
N ARG A 430 -3.14 -5.79 15.33
CA ARG A 430 -3.96 -6.74 14.58
C ARG A 430 -3.09 -7.64 13.71
N ARG A 431 -2.17 -7.06 12.92
CA ARG A 431 -1.25 -7.81 12.05
C ARG A 431 -0.34 -8.75 12.85
N ALA A 432 0.13 -8.34 14.02
CA ALA A 432 0.95 -9.19 14.88
C ALA A 432 0.18 -10.36 15.48
N GLN A 433 -1.09 -10.16 15.85
CA GLN A 433 -1.96 -11.26 16.29
C GLN A 433 -2.22 -12.25 15.15
N ILE A 434 -2.47 -11.75 13.94
CA ILE A 434 -2.66 -12.59 12.74
C ILE A 434 -1.37 -13.36 12.43
N ARG A 435 -0.21 -12.71 12.50
CA ARG A 435 1.11 -13.36 12.35
C ARG A 435 1.34 -14.43 13.41
N LYS A 436 0.99 -14.18 14.68
CA LYS A 436 1.09 -15.16 15.77
C LYS A 436 0.21 -16.38 15.50
N LEU A 437 -1.02 -16.17 15.02
CA LEU A 437 -1.93 -17.24 14.59
C LEU A 437 -1.34 -18.05 13.42
N TRP A 438 -0.85 -17.38 12.37
CA TRP A 438 -0.18 -18.04 11.25
C TRP A 438 1.03 -18.87 11.68
N ASN A 439 1.90 -18.34 12.54
CA ASN A 439 3.07 -19.07 13.02
C ASN A 439 2.66 -20.31 13.83
N LYS A 440 1.67 -20.21 14.73
CA LYS A 440 1.14 -21.37 15.47
C LYS A 440 0.55 -22.41 14.52
N LEU A 441 -0.24 -21.97 13.54
CA LEU A 441 -0.87 -22.85 12.55
C LEU A 441 0.17 -23.61 11.73
N LEU A 442 1.17 -22.92 11.19
CA LEU A 442 2.24 -23.52 10.39
C LEU A 442 3.10 -24.48 11.20
N LEU A 443 3.49 -24.09 12.42
CA LEU A 443 4.23 -24.97 13.34
C LEU A 443 3.46 -26.24 13.67
N SER A 444 2.14 -26.13 13.88
CA SER A 444 1.28 -27.27 14.19
C SER A 444 1.20 -28.23 12.99
N ALA A 445 0.98 -27.70 11.79
CA ALA A 445 1.00 -28.51 10.56
C ALA A 445 2.34 -29.22 10.33
N ILE A 446 3.47 -28.54 10.59
CA ILE A 446 4.82 -29.13 10.52
C ILE A 446 4.99 -30.28 11.52
N LYS A 447 4.57 -30.08 12.79
CA LYS A 447 4.66 -31.12 13.83
C LYS A 447 3.85 -32.36 13.47
N LEU A 448 2.63 -32.18 12.96
CA LEU A 448 1.76 -33.27 12.53
C LEU A 448 2.39 -34.07 11.38
N LEU A 449 2.99 -33.40 10.39
CA LEU A 449 3.73 -34.07 9.31
C LEU A 449 4.98 -34.81 9.81
N ASP A 450 5.62 -34.34 10.88
CA ASP A 450 6.74 -35.00 11.54
C ASP A 450 6.29 -36.17 12.46
N GLY A 451 5.00 -36.51 12.47
CA GLY A 451 4.44 -37.62 13.27
C GLY A 451 4.39 -37.34 14.78
N LYS A 452 4.48 -36.08 15.19
CA LYS A 452 4.41 -35.69 16.60
C LYS A 452 2.95 -35.41 16.99
N GLU A 453 2.52 -35.97 18.13
CA GLU A 453 1.22 -35.66 18.70
C GLU A 453 1.11 -34.17 19.05
N MET A 454 -0.10 -33.61 18.91
CA MET A 454 -0.40 -32.28 19.40
C MET A 454 -0.49 -32.33 20.93
N GLU A 455 0.45 -31.70 21.62
CA GLU A 455 0.23 -31.33 23.01
C GLU A 455 -0.98 -30.38 23.08
N VAL A 456 -2.10 -30.88 23.59
CA VAL A 456 -3.25 -30.06 23.99
C VAL A 456 -2.79 -29.27 25.22
N TYR A 457 -2.24 -28.08 24.98
CA TYR A 457 -1.66 -27.26 26.05
C TYR A 457 -2.75 -26.73 26.99
N SER A 458 -2.80 -27.32 28.19
CA SER A 458 -3.47 -26.77 29.36
C SER A 458 -2.60 -25.68 30.00
N ARG A 459 -3.00 -24.42 29.81
CA ARG A 459 -2.62 -23.19 30.57
C ARG A 459 -1.13 -22.77 30.62
N PRO A 460 -0.86 -21.46 30.77
CA PRO A 460 0.45 -20.88 30.48
C PRO A 460 1.47 -21.13 31.60
N ILE A 461 2.71 -21.34 31.19
CA ILE A 461 3.88 -21.25 32.07
C ILE A 461 3.94 -19.82 32.59
N LEU A 462 3.64 -19.67 33.88
CA LEU A 462 3.93 -18.49 34.66
C LEU A 462 5.45 -18.27 34.61
N MET A 463 5.93 -17.37 33.76
CA MET A 463 7.29 -16.87 33.91
C MET A 463 7.33 -16.11 35.22
N SER A 464 8.03 -16.69 36.20
CA SER A 464 8.36 -16.09 37.47
C SER A 464 8.81 -14.64 37.28
N SER A 465 8.08 -13.73 37.91
CA SER A 465 8.42 -12.34 38.11
C SER A 465 9.81 -12.22 38.75
N SER A 466 10.82 -11.93 37.93
CA SER A 466 12.08 -11.40 38.43
C SER A 466 11.95 -9.89 38.59
N GLY A 467 11.68 -9.48 39.84
CA GLY A 467 11.90 -8.12 40.33
C GLY A 467 10.67 -7.22 40.32
N GLU A 468 9.97 -7.21 41.46
CA GLU A 468 9.08 -6.12 41.87
C GLU A 468 9.86 -4.80 41.96
N LEU A 469 9.93 -4.07 40.85
CA LEU A 469 10.30 -2.65 40.85
C LEU A 469 9.60 -1.83 39.76
N PHE A 470 8.76 -2.47 38.94
CA PHE A 470 8.10 -1.82 37.81
C PHE A 470 6.61 -2.16 37.79
N GLN A 471 5.83 -1.42 38.59
CA GLN A 471 4.37 -1.42 38.48
C GLN A 471 3.92 -0.66 37.21
N LYS A 472 2.89 -1.21 36.54
CA LYS A 472 2.09 -0.65 35.42
C LYS A 472 2.88 0.24 34.45
N GLU A 473 3.62 -0.41 33.57
CA GLU A 473 4.45 0.23 32.56
C GLU A 473 3.64 0.71 31.36
N LEU A 474 3.86 1.94 30.90
CA LEU A 474 3.42 2.38 29.58
C LEU A 474 4.13 1.54 28.50
N THR A 475 3.35 0.89 27.64
CA THR A 475 3.76 0.17 26.44
C THR A 475 4.44 1.12 25.44
N PRO A 476 5.39 0.64 24.61
CA PRO A 476 5.91 1.39 23.47
C PRO A 476 4.83 1.95 22.53
N VAL A 477 3.64 1.35 22.48
CA VAL A 477 2.46 1.90 21.80
C VAL A 477 1.91 3.12 22.53
N GLU A 478 1.81 3.09 23.86
CA GLU A 478 1.43 4.27 24.64
C GLU A 478 2.48 5.38 24.56
N PHE A 479 3.78 5.06 24.48
CA PHE A 479 4.85 6.05 24.26
C PHE A 479 4.86 6.59 22.82
N ALA A 480 4.68 5.72 21.83
CA ALA A 480 4.49 6.14 20.44
C ALA A 480 3.23 7.00 20.30
N ASN A 481 2.14 6.67 20.98
CA ASN A 481 0.93 7.51 21.05
C ASN A 481 1.17 8.82 21.82
N HIS A 482 2.08 8.85 22.80
CA HIS A 482 2.46 10.05 23.56
C HIS A 482 3.34 11.01 22.73
N HIS A 483 4.18 10.48 21.83
CA HIS A 483 5.11 11.26 20.99
C HIS A 483 4.69 11.40 19.52
N ARG A 484 3.73 10.59 19.04
CA ARG A 484 2.99 10.81 17.80
C ARG A 484 2.13 12.02 18.09
N LYS A 485 2.63 13.19 17.67
CA LYS A 485 1.82 14.41 17.58
C LYS A 485 0.49 13.97 16.98
N ILE A 486 -0.58 14.25 17.72
CA ILE A 486 -1.98 14.27 17.27
C ILE A 486 -1.96 14.52 15.76
N PRO A 487 -2.53 13.63 14.92
CA PRO A 487 -2.54 13.81 13.48
C PRO A 487 -2.87 15.27 13.18
N GLU A 488 -2.03 15.93 12.39
CA GLU A 488 -2.17 17.37 12.16
C GLU A 488 -3.60 17.62 11.70
N LYS A 489 -4.36 18.34 12.53
CA LYS A 489 -5.78 18.57 12.29
C LYS A 489 -5.86 19.41 11.03
N ALA A 490 -6.52 18.86 10.02
CA ALA A 490 -6.74 19.55 8.76
C ALA A 490 -7.88 20.59 8.87
N ASP A 491 -8.63 20.54 9.97
CA ASP A 491 -9.72 21.45 10.31
C ASP A 491 -9.73 21.81 11.80
N VAL A 492 -10.43 22.91 12.12
CA VAL A 492 -10.53 23.45 13.48
C VAL A 492 -11.29 22.54 14.46
N PHE A 493 -12.18 21.68 13.96
CA PHE A 493 -12.98 20.76 14.77
C PHE A 493 -12.23 19.44 15.06
N GLY A 494 -11.15 19.16 14.33
CA GLY A 494 -10.38 17.93 14.44
C GLY A 494 -11.13 16.71 13.91
N ILE A 495 -12.05 16.92 12.96
CA ILE A 495 -12.81 15.86 12.28
C ILE A 495 -11.93 15.17 11.23
N ILE A 496 -10.99 15.89 10.64
CA ILE A 496 -10.14 15.47 9.53
C ILE A 496 -8.67 15.61 9.94
N GLU A 497 -7.94 14.53 9.71
CA GLU A 497 -6.56 14.32 10.10
C GLU A 497 -5.67 14.22 8.87
N VAL A 498 -4.45 14.77 8.93
CA VAL A 498 -3.41 14.51 7.92
C VAL A 498 -2.65 13.24 8.26
N ARG A 499 -2.78 12.20 7.42
CA ARG A 499 -2.10 10.89 7.56
C ARG A 499 -1.13 10.61 6.43
N GLY A 500 0.04 11.25 6.51
CA GLY A 500 1.12 11.09 5.54
C GLY A 500 0.91 11.90 4.27
N VAL A 501 1.66 11.57 3.22
CA VAL A 501 1.61 12.23 1.92
C VAL A 501 1.33 11.21 0.81
N ASP A 502 0.64 11.63 -0.24
CA ASP A 502 0.34 10.80 -1.39
C ASP A 502 1.52 10.74 -2.38
N SER A 503 1.34 10.01 -3.49
CA SER A 503 2.39 9.84 -4.51
C SER A 503 2.80 11.13 -5.22
N LYS A 504 2.09 12.24 -4.98
CA LYS A 504 2.37 13.58 -5.52
C LYS A 504 2.94 14.53 -4.45
N GLY A 505 3.10 14.06 -3.22
CA GLY A 505 3.56 14.87 -2.09
C GLY A 505 2.45 15.67 -1.38
N GLU A 506 1.17 15.46 -1.72
CA GLU A 506 0.05 16.14 -1.07
C GLU A 506 -0.38 15.42 0.22
N ALA A 507 -0.83 16.19 1.21
CA ALA A 507 -1.32 15.65 2.49
C ALA A 507 -2.50 14.68 2.28
N ARG A 508 -2.35 13.43 2.72
CA ARG A 508 -3.46 12.47 2.73
C ARG A 508 -4.43 12.82 3.85
N LEU A 509 -5.65 13.17 3.49
CA LEU A 509 -6.70 13.53 4.46
C LEU A 509 -7.52 12.31 4.86
N VAL A 510 -7.74 12.14 6.16
CA VAL A 510 -8.53 11.04 6.73
C VAL A 510 -9.54 11.60 7.73
N MET A 511 -10.82 11.29 7.54
CA MET A 511 -11.91 11.75 8.40
C MET A 511 -12.23 10.73 9.49
N ARG A 512 -12.35 11.23 10.73
CA ARG A 512 -12.85 10.54 11.92
C ARG A 512 -14.37 10.69 12.00
N TYR A 513 -15.09 9.62 11.71
CA TYR A 513 -16.55 9.59 11.62
C TYR A 513 -17.22 9.71 12.99
N ASP A 514 -16.62 9.16 14.04
CA ASP A 514 -17.00 9.38 15.44
C ASP A 514 -17.00 10.87 15.79
N LYS A 515 -15.93 11.59 15.43
CA LYS A 515 -15.82 13.04 15.63
C LYS A 515 -16.79 13.85 14.78
N LEU A 516 -17.10 13.38 13.58
CA LEU A 516 -18.15 13.98 12.77
C LEU A 516 -19.53 13.85 13.45
N ILE A 517 -19.85 12.70 14.05
CA ILE A 517 -21.13 12.51 14.76
C ILE A 517 -21.23 13.52 15.91
N GLU A 518 -20.20 13.61 16.75
CA GLU A 518 -20.11 14.59 17.84
C GLU A 518 -20.34 16.03 17.33
N ALA A 519 -19.69 16.40 16.23
CA ALA A 519 -19.79 17.75 15.65
C ALA A 519 -21.15 18.04 14.99
N VAL A 520 -21.84 17.02 14.48
CA VAL A 520 -23.21 17.19 13.96
C VAL A 520 -24.20 17.31 15.12
N GLU A 521 -24.03 16.52 16.18
CA GLU A 521 -24.86 16.56 17.39
C GLU A 521 -24.68 17.89 18.15
N SER A 522 -23.47 18.44 18.20
CA SER A 522 -23.21 19.77 18.78
C SER A 522 -23.65 20.94 17.88
N GLY A 523 -24.02 20.66 16.62
CA GLY A 523 -24.45 21.66 15.64
C GLY A 523 -23.31 22.44 14.97
N GLU A 524 -22.05 22.07 15.23
CA GLU A 524 -20.86 22.64 14.58
C GLU A 524 -20.80 22.30 13.09
N VAL A 525 -21.26 21.10 12.71
CA VAL A 525 -21.37 20.66 11.32
C VAL A 525 -22.84 20.50 10.92
N ARG A 526 -23.23 21.18 9.84
CA ARG A 526 -24.59 21.10 9.29
C ARG A 526 -24.70 20.01 8.25
N VAL A 527 -25.81 19.30 8.27
CA VAL A 527 -26.16 18.24 7.30
C VAL A 527 -27.24 18.72 6.36
N LYS A 528 -27.19 18.29 5.10
CA LYS A 528 -28.29 18.49 4.14
C LYS A 528 -29.35 17.41 4.36
N GLY A 529 -30.39 17.74 5.11
CA GLY A 529 -31.47 16.82 5.48
C GLY A 529 -31.21 16.13 6.82
N ALA A 530 -31.78 14.95 7.03
CA ALA A 530 -31.59 14.18 8.26
C ALA A 530 -30.21 13.51 8.29
N PHE A 531 -29.49 13.65 9.41
CA PHE A 531 -28.26 12.89 9.66
C PHE A 531 -28.63 11.46 10.03
N ILE A 532 -28.23 10.50 9.18
CA ILE A 532 -28.46 9.07 9.42
C ILE A 532 -27.11 8.39 9.38
N ILE A 533 -26.68 7.89 10.54
CA ILE A 533 -25.42 7.16 10.72
C ILE A 533 -25.34 5.99 9.72
N GLY A 534 -24.21 5.87 9.02
CA GLY A 534 -23.95 4.79 8.06
C GLY A 534 -24.50 5.02 6.64
N LYS A 535 -25.13 6.18 6.34
CA LYS A 535 -25.58 6.54 4.97
C LYS A 535 -24.69 7.58 4.30
N GLU A 536 -24.65 7.56 2.97
CA GLU A 536 -24.08 8.69 2.22
C GLU A 536 -24.94 9.94 2.41
N LEU A 537 -24.29 11.08 2.68
CA LEU A 537 -24.96 12.36 2.91
C LEU A 537 -24.01 13.53 2.62
N MET A 538 -24.55 14.75 2.59
CA MET A 538 -23.80 15.98 2.33
C MET A 538 -23.74 16.84 3.60
N ILE A 539 -22.54 17.26 3.98
CA ILE A 539 -22.24 18.07 5.18
C ILE A 539 -21.57 19.40 4.83
N SER A 540 -21.64 20.39 5.73
CA SER A 540 -20.76 21.57 5.68
C SER A 540 -19.31 21.14 5.81
N CYS A 541 -18.44 21.67 4.96
CA CYS A 541 -17.05 21.24 4.92
C CYS A 541 -16.28 21.71 6.16
N PRO A 542 -15.68 20.79 6.94
CA PRO A 542 -14.83 21.18 8.09
C PRO A 542 -13.54 21.90 7.66
N LEU A 543 -13.02 21.59 6.47
CA LEU A 543 -11.69 22.05 6.01
C LEU A 543 -11.62 23.53 5.62
N HIS A 544 -12.71 24.09 5.10
CA HIS A 544 -12.79 25.52 4.73
C HIS A 544 -13.95 26.24 5.43
N ASN A 545 -14.52 25.59 6.46
CA ASN A 545 -15.46 26.14 7.43
C ASN A 545 -16.60 26.98 6.84
N GLU A 546 -17.30 26.42 5.85
CA GLU A 546 -18.45 27.05 5.21
C GLU A 546 -19.77 26.70 5.91
N ARG A 547 -20.78 27.56 5.78
CA ARG A 547 -22.12 27.29 6.35
C ARG A 547 -23.01 26.40 5.48
N THR A 548 -22.74 26.33 4.17
CA THR A 548 -23.56 25.57 3.21
C THR A 548 -22.96 24.17 3.03
N PRO A 549 -23.76 23.08 3.10
CA PRO A 549 -23.24 21.74 2.85
C PRO A 549 -22.64 21.57 1.45
N SER A 550 -21.34 21.25 1.35
CA SER A 550 -20.67 20.97 0.08
C SER A 550 -19.77 19.73 0.10
N MET A 551 -19.58 19.08 1.25
CA MET A 551 -18.78 17.86 1.38
C MET A 551 -19.67 16.62 1.36
N TRP A 552 -19.45 15.74 0.39
CA TRP A 552 -20.16 14.46 0.27
C TRP A 552 -19.40 13.33 0.94
N LEU A 553 -20.10 12.54 1.75
CA LEU A 553 -19.59 11.35 2.42
C LEU A 553 -20.00 10.10 1.64
N TYR A 554 -19.01 9.29 1.26
CA TYR A 554 -19.19 8.03 0.54
C TYR A 554 -18.95 6.85 1.49
N LEU A 555 -19.99 6.43 2.20
CA LEU A 555 -19.94 5.30 3.15
C LEU A 555 -20.32 3.96 2.51
N GLN A 556 -20.99 3.97 1.36
CA GLN A 556 -21.52 2.78 0.70
C GLN A 556 -20.59 2.25 -0.41
N ARG A 557 -19.38 2.81 -0.54
CA ARG A 557 -18.33 2.37 -1.46
C ARG A 557 -17.41 1.36 -0.78
N GLU A 558 -16.75 0.50 -1.58
CA GLU A 558 -15.70 -0.41 -1.08
C GLU A 558 -14.59 0.34 -0.33
N LYS A 559 -14.20 1.52 -0.81
CA LYS A 559 -13.33 2.45 -0.08
C LYS A 559 -14.14 3.63 0.40
N LYS A 560 -14.33 3.73 1.72
CA LYS A 560 -15.07 4.85 2.31
C LYS A 560 -14.24 6.13 2.24
N GLY A 561 -14.89 7.23 1.90
CA GLY A 561 -14.18 8.49 1.67
C GLY A 561 -15.09 9.70 1.60
N PHE A 562 -14.50 10.87 1.44
CA PHE A 562 -15.24 12.12 1.31
C PHE A 562 -14.67 12.97 0.18
N LYS A 563 -15.51 13.83 -0.38
CA LYS A 563 -15.07 14.88 -1.31
C LYS A 563 -15.85 16.15 -1.08
N CYS A 564 -15.13 17.24 -0.89
CA CYS A 564 -15.67 18.58 -0.86
C CYS A 564 -15.81 19.14 -2.27
N PHE A 565 -17.02 19.56 -2.64
CA PHE A 565 -17.28 20.25 -3.91
C PHE A 565 -17.03 21.76 -3.84
N GLY A 566 -16.94 22.35 -2.63
CA GLY A 566 -16.49 23.72 -2.40
C GLY A 566 -14.98 23.88 -2.60
N CYS A 567 -14.16 23.40 -1.65
CA CYS A 567 -12.70 23.53 -1.70
C CYS A 567 -11.95 22.45 -2.51
N GLY A 568 -12.66 21.51 -3.14
CA GLY A 568 -12.05 20.45 -3.97
C GLY A 568 -11.33 19.33 -3.20
N LYS A 569 -11.03 19.50 -1.91
CA LYS A 569 -10.31 18.52 -1.07
C LYS A 569 -11.08 17.19 -0.97
N SER A 570 -10.33 16.08 -1.00
CA SER A 570 -10.87 14.73 -0.85
C SER A 570 -9.98 13.89 0.05
N GLY A 571 -10.58 12.89 0.70
CA GLY A 571 -9.87 12.02 1.62
C GLY A 571 -10.61 10.72 1.86
N GLN A 572 -10.04 9.88 2.72
CA GLN A 572 -10.66 8.64 3.16
C GLN A 572 -11.45 8.87 4.46
N ILE A 573 -12.42 8.02 4.74
CA ILE A 573 -13.08 7.95 6.05
C ILE A 573 -12.43 6.79 6.77
N ASP A 574 -11.98 7.02 8.00
CA ASP A 574 -11.43 5.96 8.85
C ASP A 574 -12.56 4.99 9.23
N GLU A 575 -12.59 3.82 8.60
CA GLU A 575 -13.69 2.88 8.80
C GLU A 575 -13.82 2.42 10.24
N LYS A 576 -12.71 2.40 11.01
CA LYS A 576 -12.70 2.03 12.42
C LYS A 576 -13.36 3.07 13.32
N SER A 577 -13.46 4.31 12.85
CA SER A 577 -14.15 5.39 13.56
C SER A 577 -15.67 5.38 13.33
N ILE A 578 -16.16 4.51 12.44
CA ILE A 578 -17.59 4.36 12.22
C ILE A 578 -18.12 3.45 13.34
N PRO A 579 -19.20 3.84 14.05
CA PRO A 579 -19.79 3.01 15.09
C PRO A 579 -20.06 1.59 14.58
N PRO A 580 -19.65 0.53 15.32
CA PRO A 580 -19.82 -0.87 14.90
C PRO A 580 -21.28 -1.26 14.65
N ASP A 581 -22.23 -0.55 15.26
CA ASP A 581 -23.66 -0.72 15.12
C ASP A 581 -24.27 0.11 13.97
N ALA A 582 -23.47 0.88 13.24
CA ALA A 582 -23.92 1.62 12.07
C ALA A 582 -24.44 0.66 10.98
N ASP A 583 -25.71 0.85 10.56
CA ASP A 583 -26.33 0.04 9.50
C ASP A 583 -25.83 0.46 8.11
N ILE A 584 -24.62 0.03 7.75
CA ILE A 584 -24.02 0.30 6.44
C ILE A 584 -24.54 -0.70 5.43
N VAL A 585 -25.30 -0.21 4.45
CA VAL A 585 -25.74 -1.03 3.31
C VAL A 585 -24.61 -1.10 2.29
N VAL A 586 -23.97 -2.26 2.19
CA VAL A 586 -22.94 -2.54 1.18
C VAL A 586 -23.64 -3.05 -0.07
N MET A 587 -23.44 -2.35 -1.19
CA MET A 587 -23.99 -2.76 -2.49
C MET A 587 -23.07 -3.82 -3.13
N PRO A 588 -23.61 -4.86 -3.81
CA PRO A 588 -22.79 -5.78 -4.59
C PRO A 588 -21.97 -4.98 -5.59
N SER A 589 -20.69 -5.31 -5.73
CA SER A 589 -19.75 -4.60 -6.58
C SER A 589 -20.15 -4.70 -8.05
N TYR A 590 -21.02 -3.79 -8.49
CA TYR A 590 -21.22 -3.53 -9.91
C TYR A 590 -19.93 -2.86 -10.39
N ARG A 591 -19.01 -3.68 -10.90
CA ARG A 591 -17.66 -3.32 -11.35
C ARG A 591 -17.69 -1.98 -12.08
N LYS A 592 -17.33 -0.92 -11.36
CA LYS A 592 -17.04 0.35 -12.00
C LYS A 592 -15.69 0.17 -12.66
N SER A 593 -15.68 0.17 -13.99
CA SER A 593 -14.44 0.31 -14.76
C SER A 593 -13.78 1.65 -14.37
N VAL A 594 -12.93 1.61 -13.36
CA VAL A 594 -11.87 2.59 -13.16
C VAL A 594 -10.76 2.12 -14.08
N ILE A 595 -10.71 2.73 -15.26
CA ILE A 595 -9.54 2.59 -16.13
C ILE A 595 -8.45 3.43 -15.48
N GLU A 596 -7.39 2.77 -15.04
CA GLU A 596 -6.17 3.38 -14.52
C GLU A 596 -5.47 4.18 -15.66
N ARG A 597 -4.60 5.13 -15.29
CA ARG A 597 -3.94 6.06 -16.26
C ARG A 597 -3.00 5.35 -17.24
N ASP A 598 -2.74 4.07 -17.03
CA ASP A 598 -1.88 3.16 -17.78
C ASP A 598 -2.55 2.54 -19.02
N GLN A 599 -3.88 2.66 -19.17
CA GLN A 599 -4.65 2.15 -20.31
C GLN A 599 -5.08 3.22 -21.35
N LEU A 600 -4.60 4.47 -21.21
CA LEU A 600 -4.75 5.47 -22.28
C LEU A 600 -4.15 4.91 -23.59
N TRP A 601 -4.71 5.31 -24.74
CA TRP A 601 -4.40 4.83 -26.10
C TRP A 601 -5.05 3.52 -26.53
N SER A 602 -5.69 2.77 -25.64
CA SER A 602 -6.51 1.62 -26.04
C SER A 602 -7.89 2.08 -26.52
N VAL A 603 -8.31 1.65 -27.72
CA VAL A 603 -9.67 1.94 -28.23
C VAL A 603 -10.68 1.19 -27.37
N PRO A 604 -11.61 1.87 -26.66
CA PRO A 604 -12.55 1.19 -25.79
C PRO A 604 -13.49 0.28 -26.59
N VAL A 605 -13.59 -0.99 -26.21
CA VAL A 605 -14.52 -1.93 -26.85
C VAL A 605 -15.95 -1.66 -26.34
N ILE A 606 -16.84 -1.28 -27.26
CA ILE A 606 -18.28 -1.07 -26.97
C ILE A 606 -19.07 -2.25 -27.55
N PRO A 607 -19.63 -3.14 -26.71
CA PRO A 607 -20.34 -4.33 -27.18
C PRO A 607 -21.45 -4.00 -28.18
N GLU A 608 -21.58 -4.83 -29.23
CA GLU A 608 -22.61 -4.66 -30.26
C GLU A 608 -24.02 -4.68 -29.69
N PHE A 609 -24.27 -5.58 -28.75
CA PHE A 609 -25.53 -5.63 -28.02
C PHE A 609 -25.87 -4.32 -27.31
N HIS A 610 -24.91 -3.75 -26.58
CA HIS A 610 -25.10 -2.48 -25.87
C HIS A 610 -25.35 -1.32 -26.83
N HIS A 611 -24.55 -1.22 -27.89
CA HIS A 611 -24.73 -0.17 -28.90
C HIS A 611 -26.11 -0.26 -29.55
N ARG A 612 -26.59 -1.45 -29.89
CA ARG A 612 -27.90 -1.68 -30.49
C ARG A 612 -29.04 -1.16 -29.61
N ILE A 613 -29.07 -1.54 -28.33
CA ILE A 613 -30.08 -1.08 -27.38
C ILE A 613 -30.02 0.44 -27.21
N MET A 614 -28.82 1.01 -27.08
CA MET A 614 -28.65 2.46 -26.98
C MET A 614 -29.14 3.19 -28.24
N SER A 615 -28.91 2.64 -29.43
CA SER A 615 -29.40 3.20 -30.69
C SER A 615 -30.93 3.20 -30.77
N LEU A 616 -31.57 2.13 -30.32
CA LEU A 616 -33.04 2.05 -30.22
C LEU A 616 -33.57 3.06 -29.19
N ALA A 617 -32.97 3.10 -28.00
CA ALA A 617 -33.31 4.06 -26.96
C ALA A 617 -33.16 5.50 -27.45
N GLN A 618 -32.12 5.83 -28.23
CA GLN A 618 -31.94 7.17 -28.78
C GLN A 618 -33.07 7.57 -29.72
N ARG A 619 -33.56 6.66 -30.58
CA ARG A 619 -34.71 6.93 -31.46
C ARG A 619 -35.97 7.20 -30.66
N ILE A 620 -36.28 6.34 -29.69
CA ILE A 620 -37.45 6.49 -28.81
C ILE A 620 -37.38 7.81 -28.03
N LEU A 621 -36.20 8.14 -27.49
CA LEU A 621 -35.97 9.39 -26.78
C LEU A 621 -36.17 10.61 -27.68
N GLN A 622 -35.64 10.60 -28.91
CA GLN A 622 -35.85 11.69 -29.87
C GLN A 622 -37.32 11.84 -30.26
N GLU A 623 -38.02 10.74 -30.55
CA GLU A 623 -39.46 10.78 -30.88
C GLU A 623 -40.28 11.41 -29.76
N ASN A 624 -39.93 11.11 -28.50
CA ASN A 624 -40.57 11.68 -27.32
C ASN A 624 -40.19 13.16 -27.07
N PHE A 625 -39.23 13.75 -27.78
CA PHE A 625 -38.75 15.11 -27.51
C PHE A 625 -39.76 16.19 -27.92
N ARG A 626 -40.40 16.04 -29.08
CA ARG A 626 -41.31 17.06 -29.60
C ARG A 626 -42.55 17.18 -28.72
N HIS A 627 -42.98 18.41 -28.47
CA HIS A 627 -44.07 18.80 -27.58
C HIS A 627 -43.87 18.42 -26.10
N SER A 628 -42.71 17.87 -25.73
CA SER A 628 -42.39 17.48 -24.36
C SER A 628 -42.06 18.66 -23.46
N GLU A 629 -42.00 18.40 -22.15
CA GLU A 629 -41.44 19.35 -21.18
C GLU A 629 -39.98 19.67 -21.48
N GLY A 630 -39.25 18.72 -22.11
CA GLY A 630 -37.87 18.90 -22.47
C GLY A 630 -37.64 19.94 -23.55
N GLU A 631 -38.45 19.90 -24.60
CA GLU A 631 -38.43 20.92 -25.65
C GLU A 631 -38.77 22.29 -25.09
N ARG A 632 -39.83 22.38 -24.28
CA ARG A 632 -40.22 23.63 -23.62
C ARG A 632 -39.14 24.17 -22.69
N TYR A 633 -38.45 23.29 -21.95
CA TYR A 633 -37.35 23.66 -21.07
C TYR A 633 -36.15 24.19 -21.87
N LEU A 634 -35.77 23.53 -22.97
CA LEU A 634 -34.68 24.01 -23.83
C LEU A 634 -35.03 25.36 -24.48
N ALA A 635 -36.27 25.54 -24.95
CA ALA A 635 -36.73 26.79 -25.56
C ALA A 635 -36.89 27.94 -24.56
N LYS A 636 -37.59 27.72 -23.44
CA LYS A 636 -37.95 28.82 -22.52
C LYS A 636 -36.84 29.12 -21.52
N ALA A 637 -36.39 28.10 -20.79
CA ALA A 637 -35.41 28.27 -19.73
C ALA A 637 -33.98 28.39 -20.26
N ARG A 638 -33.66 27.73 -21.38
CA ARG A 638 -32.31 27.71 -21.98
C ARG A 638 -32.18 28.45 -23.30
N GLY A 639 -33.31 28.85 -23.91
CA GLY A 639 -33.43 29.53 -25.22
C GLY A 639 -32.44 29.07 -26.23
N LEU A 640 -32.42 27.75 -26.33
CA LEU A 640 -31.80 27.05 -27.42
C LEU A 640 -32.81 26.89 -28.54
N ASP A 641 -32.29 26.85 -29.76
CA ASP A 641 -33.03 26.39 -30.93
C ASP A 641 -33.32 24.89 -30.73
N THR A 642 -34.60 24.58 -30.60
CA THR A 642 -35.09 23.22 -30.36
C THR A 642 -34.98 22.33 -31.59
N ASP A 643 -35.01 22.90 -32.80
CA ASP A 643 -34.80 22.15 -34.03
C ASP A 643 -33.34 21.75 -34.19
N LEU A 644 -32.42 22.66 -33.87
CA LEU A 644 -31.02 22.32 -33.77
C LEU A 644 -30.77 21.28 -32.67
N ALA A 645 -31.31 21.49 -31.47
CA ALA A 645 -31.16 20.55 -30.38
C ALA A 645 -31.63 19.15 -30.78
N TYR A 646 -32.79 19.05 -31.45
CA TYR A 646 -33.32 17.79 -32.00
C TYR A 646 -32.35 17.16 -33.01
N LYS A 647 -31.83 17.94 -33.99
CA LYS A 647 -30.85 17.47 -34.97
C LYS A 647 -29.55 16.97 -34.33
N MET A 648 -29.11 17.60 -33.24
CA MET A 648 -27.94 17.19 -32.46
C MET A 648 -28.24 16.04 -31.49
N GLY A 649 -29.48 15.55 -31.46
CA GLY A 649 -29.88 14.35 -30.76
C GLY A 649 -30.54 14.55 -29.40
N ALA A 650 -31.09 15.72 -29.13
CA ALA A 650 -31.94 15.94 -27.97
C ALA A 650 -33.14 14.98 -27.98
N GLY A 651 -33.32 14.29 -26.86
CA GLY A 651 -34.45 13.40 -26.60
C GLY A 651 -35.19 13.80 -25.33
N PHE A 652 -36.32 13.16 -25.04
CA PHE A 652 -37.00 13.26 -23.74
C PHE A 652 -37.38 11.88 -23.21
N ALA A 653 -37.09 11.64 -21.95
CA ALA A 653 -37.35 10.37 -21.29
C ALA A 653 -38.64 10.44 -20.48
N ASN A 654 -39.70 9.85 -21.00
CA ASN A 654 -40.95 9.55 -20.29
C ASN A 654 -41.06 8.03 -20.09
N ASP A 655 -42.21 7.57 -19.59
CA ASP A 655 -42.45 6.15 -19.33
C ASP A 655 -42.32 5.31 -20.63
N ASN A 656 -42.64 5.89 -21.79
CA ASN A 656 -42.64 5.22 -23.08
C ASN A 656 -41.29 4.55 -23.42
N LEU A 657 -40.17 5.10 -22.95
CA LEU A 657 -38.84 4.51 -23.17
C LEU A 657 -38.76 3.05 -22.72
N ILE A 658 -39.21 2.77 -21.49
CA ILE A 658 -39.13 1.42 -20.94
C ILE A 658 -40.23 0.54 -21.53
N HIS A 659 -41.41 1.11 -21.81
CA HIS A 659 -42.50 0.39 -22.45
C HIS A 659 -42.10 -0.20 -23.80
N VAL A 660 -41.60 0.63 -24.72
CA VAL A 660 -41.24 0.21 -26.08
C VAL A 660 -40.08 -0.77 -26.07
N LEU A 661 -39.07 -0.57 -25.20
CA LEU A 661 -37.95 -1.52 -25.13
C LEU A 661 -38.39 -2.91 -24.65
N LEU A 662 -39.35 -2.98 -23.72
CA LEU A 662 -39.92 -4.26 -23.29
C LEU A 662 -40.81 -4.89 -24.39
N ASP A 663 -41.51 -4.09 -25.20
CA ASP A 663 -42.29 -4.59 -26.35
C ASP A 663 -41.41 -5.12 -27.48
N LEU A 664 -40.18 -4.63 -27.59
CA LEU A 664 -39.15 -5.15 -28.49
C LEU A 664 -38.42 -6.38 -27.93
N GLU A 665 -39.03 -7.07 -26.96
CA GLU A 665 -38.54 -8.30 -26.32
C GLU A 665 -37.22 -8.17 -25.54
N TYR A 666 -36.76 -6.94 -25.22
CA TYR A 666 -35.63 -6.78 -24.32
C TYR A 666 -36.05 -7.05 -22.87
N THR A 667 -35.21 -7.79 -22.15
CA THR A 667 -35.50 -8.17 -20.76
C THR A 667 -35.17 -7.04 -19.79
N LEU A 668 -35.72 -7.11 -18.57
CA LEU A 668 -35.33 -6.20 -17.49
C LEU A 668 -33.82 -6.22 -17.23
N ASP A 669 -33.18 -7.39 -17.32
CA ASP A 669 -31.76 -7.54 -17.08
C ASP A 669 -30.91 -6.88 -18.18
N ASP A 670 -31.38 -6.89 -19.44
CA ASP A 670 -30.74 -6.16 -20.54
C ASP A 670 -30.75 -4.64 -20.29
N LEU A 671 -31.90 -4.12 -19.84
CA LEU A 671 -32.07 -2.70 -19.53
C LEU A 671 -31.24 -2.26 -18.33
N ILE A 672 -31.06 -3.15 -17.34
CA ILE A 672 -30.16 -2.94 -16.21
C ILE A 672 -28.69 -2.97 -16.67
N ALA A 673 -28.31 -3.95 -17.50
CA ALA A 673 -26.95 -4.10 -18.02
C ALA A 673 -26.51 -2.89 -18.85
N CYS A 674 -27.41 -2.37 -19.70
CA CYS A 674 -27.20 -1.15 -20.45
C CYS A 674 -27.28 0.12 -19.59
N GLY A 675 -27.89 0.05 -18.41
CA GLY A 675 -27.95 1.16 -17.46
C GLY A 675 -29.08 2.15 -17.68
N LEU A 676 -30.12 1.74 -18.41
CA LEU A 676 -31.36 2.50 -18.59
C LEU A 676 -32.28 2.34 -17.38
N VAL A 677 -32.23 1.17 -16.73
CA VAL A 677 -32.95 0.85 -15.49
C VAL A 677 -31.96 0.65 -14.35
N LYS A 678 -32.31 1.10 -13.14
CA LYS A 678 -31.57 0.81 -11.91
C LYS A 678 -32.46 0.20 -10.86
N ILE A 679 -31.82 -0.49 -9.92
CA ILE A 679 -32.46 -1.01 -8.71
C ILE A 679 -32.29 0.01 -7.58
N SER A 680 -33.36 0.28 -6.84
CA SER A 680 -33.34 1.18 -5.67
C SER A 680 -34.26 0.67 -4.56
N PRO A 681 -33.82 0.66 -3.29
CA PRO A 681 -34.67 0.31 -2.17
C PRO A 681 -35.54 1.50 -1.73
N LYS A 682 -35.28 2.70 -2.26
CA LYS A 682 -35.98 3.95 -1.89
C LYS A 682 -36.94 4.44 -2.96
N VAL A 683 -36.69 4.09 -4.22
CA VAL A 683 -37.47 4.57 -5.36
C VAL A 683 -38.32 3.41 -5.85
N PHE A 684 -39.62 3.50 -5.58
CA PHE A 684 -40.61 2.59 -6.12
C PHE A 684 -41.22 3.21 -7.36
N SER A 685 -41.01 2.60 -8.53
CA SER A 685 -41.72 2.97 -9.75
C SER A 685 -42.94 2.07 -9.90
N ALA A 686 -44.12 2.58 -9.54
CA ALA A 686 -45.37 1.86 -9.78
C ALA A 686 -45.57 1.55 -11.27
N THR A 687 -45.17 2.47 -12.15
CA THR A 687 -45.29 2.28 -13.61
C THR A 687 -44.51 1.07 -14.10
N ILE A 688 -43.19 1.03 -13.89
CA ILE A 688 -42.35 -0.09 -14.36
C ILE A 688 -42.74 -1.39 -13.67
N THR A 689 -43.04 -1.34 -12.38
CA THR A 689 -43.44 -2.54 -11.63
C THR A 689 -44.74 -3.14 -12.17
N ASN A 690 -45.79 -2.33 -12.34
CA ASN A 690 -47.07 -2.78 -12.89
C ASN A 690 -46.92 -3.26 -14.32
N LEU A 691 -46.04 -2.63 -15.09
CA LEU A 691 -45.76 -2.97 -16.46
C LEU A 691 -45.11 -4.36 -16.60
N LEU A 692 -44.16 -4.69 -15.72
CA LEU A 692 -43.52 -6.00 -15.68
C LEU A 692 -44.48 -7.10 -15.17
N LEU A 693 -45.30 -6.77 -14.15
CA LEU A 693 -46.34 -7.67 -13.64
C LEU A 693 -47.36 -8.05 -14.73
N ARG A 694 -47.82 -7.07 -15.53
CA ARG A 694 -48.74 -7.30 -16.66
C ARG A 694 -48.14 -8.18 -17.76
N ARG A 695 -46.81 -8.22 -17.88
CA ARG A 695 -46.08 -9.10 -18.81
C ARG A 695 -45.72 -10.46 -18.20
N GLY A 696 -46.31 -10.81 -17.06
CA GLY A 696 -46.19 -12.14 -16.46
C GLY A 696 -44.98 -12.34 -15.54
N MET A 697 -44.15 -11.33 -15.32
CA MET A 697 -43.07 -11.42 -14.32
C MET A 697 -43.66 -11.44 -12.91
N LYS A 698 -43.17 -12.33 -12.06
CA LYS A 698 -43.58 -12.38 -10.65
C LYS A 698 -42.86 -11.31 -9.86
N MET A 699 -43.46 -10.87 -8.75
CA MET A 699 -42.87 -9.83 -7.91
C MET A 699 -41.47 -10.21 -7.39
N GLY A 700 -41.23 -11.49 -7.08
CA GLY A 700 -39.90 -11.99 -6.72
C GLY A 700 -38.85 -11.90 -7.85
N GLU A 701 -39.28 -11.86 -9.11
CA GLU A 701 -38.44 -11.71 -10.31
C GLU A 701 -38.33 -10.26 -10.77
N ILE A 702 -39.07 -9.32 -10.17
CA ILE A 702 -38.97 -7.88 -10.44
C ILE A 702 -38.05 -7.23 -9.41
N VAL A 703 -38.22 -7.65 -8.16
CA VAL A 703 -37.40 -7.24 -7.05
C VAL A 703 -35.99 -7.82 -7.20
N ARG A 704 -34.96 -7.01 -6.97
CA ARG A 704 -33.55 -7.42 -7.07
C ARG A 704 -32.86 -7.19 -5.75
N GLU A 705 -31.86 -8.01 -5.44
CA GLU A 705 -30.91 -7.71 -4.36
C GLU A 705 -30.19 -6.38 -4.68
N PHE A 706 -30.37 -5.39 -3.83
CA PHE A 706 -29.72 -4.09 -3.94
C PHE A 706 -28.43 -4.01 -3.10
N GLY A 707 -28.41 -4.72 -1.97
CA GLY A 707 -27.36 -4.65 -0.96
C GLY A 707 -27.55 -5.69 0.11
N LYS A 708 -26.49 -5.96 0.87
CA LYS A 708 -26.58 -6.69 2.12
C LYS A 708 -26.31 -5.72 3.27
N SER A 709 -27.24 -5.68 4.22
CA SER A 709 -27.05 -5.05 5.52
C SER A 709 -26.68 -6.14 6.52
N GLN A 710 -25.75 -5.84 7.43
CA GLN A 710 -25.41 -6.74 8.53
C GLN A 710 -26.60 -6.95 9.50
N LYS A 711 -27.51 -5.97 9.62
CA LYS A 711 -28.67 -6.03 10.53
C LYS A 711 -29.95 -6.55 9.85
N LYS A 712 -30.19 -6.18 8.59
CA LYS A 712 -31.45 -6.45 7.87
C LYS A 712 -31.34 -7.57 6.85
N GLY A 713 -30.17 -8.18 6.71
CA GLY A 713 -29.92 -9.20 5.69
C GLY A 713 -29.96 -8.62 4.28
N VAL A 714 -30.49 -9.38 3.34
CA VAL A 714 -30.61 -8.98 1.93
C VAL A 714 -31.62 -7.83 1.81
N ILE A 715 -31.12 -6.65 1.48
CA ILE A 715 -31.94 -5.50 1.14
C ILE A 715 -32.29 -5.61 -0.34
N THR A 716 -33.59 -5.74 -0.58
CA THR A 716 -34.13 -5.76 -1.93
C THR A 716 -34.49 -4.36 -2.41
N GLY A 717 -34.39 -4.13 -3.71
CA GLY A 717 -34.80 -2.89 -4.36
C GLY A 717 -35.68 -3.12 -5.58
N TYR A 718 -36.30 -2.03 -6.01
CA TYR A 718 -37.24 -1.99 -7.13
C TYR A 718 -36.61 -1.35 -8.36
N PRO A 719 -36.98 -1.81 -9.57
CA PRO A 719 -36.52 -1.20 -10.80
C PRO A 719 -37.14 0.19 -11.00
N TRP A 720 -36.33 1.14 -11.45
CA TRP A 720 -36.78 2.48 -11.83
C TRP A 720 -35.98 3.01 -13.02
N SER A 721 -36.62 3.84 -13.86
CA SER A 721 -36.03 4.45 -15.05
C SER A 721 -35.11 5.60 -14.67
N MET A 722 -33.82 5.48 -15.03
CA MET A 722 -32.79 6.46 -14.69
C MET A 722 -32.99 7.80 -15.36
N LEU A 723 -33.61 7.86 -16.53
CA LEU A 723 -33.71 9.10 -17.31
C LEU A 723 -35.06 9.78 -17.15
N GLN A 724 -36.00 9.19 -16.42
CA GLN A 724 -37.38 9.68 -16.30
C GLN A 724 -37.46 11.18 -16.00
N GLY A 725 -38.28 11.90 -16.78
CA GLY A 725 -38.55 13.33 -16.64
C GLY A 725 -37.38 14.22 -17.08
N ARG A 726 -36.53 13.77 -18.00
CA ARG A 726 -35.31 14.50 -18.38
C ARG A 726 -35.19 14.70 -19.88
N VAL A 727 -34.62 15.84 -20.24
CA VAL A 727 -34.04 16.04 -21.57
C VAL A 727 -32.78 15.22 -21.65
N THR A 728 -32.65 14.42 -22.70
CA THR A 728 -31.57 13.47 -22.87
C THR A 728 -30.69 13.84 -24.06
N PHE A 729 -29.42 13.48 -23.96
CA PHE A 729 -28.42 13.67 -25.02
C PHE A 729 -27.55 12.41 -25.13
N PRO A 730 -27.35 11.87 -26.34
CA PRO A 730 -26.51 10.70 -26.57
C PRO A 730 -25.04 11.01 -26.30
N LEU A 731 -24.33 10.06 -25.68
CA LEU A 731 -22.89 10.11 -25.49
C LEU A 731 -22.24 9.01 -26.31
N GLU A 732 -21.23 9.37 -27.09
CA GLU A 732 -20.62 8.51 -28.10
C GLU A 732 -19.11 8.42 -27.91
N MET A 733 -18.55 7.32 -28.39
CA MET A 733 -17.11 7.13 -28.53
C MET A 733 -16.86 6.33 -29.81
N ASP A 734 -15.97 6.82 -30.67
CA ASP A 734 -15.63 6.23 -31.97
C ASP A 734 -16.84 5.92 -32.89
N GLY A 735 -17.91 6.71 -32.74
CA GLY A 735 -19.16 6.59 -33.51
C GLY A 735 -20.11 5.50 -33.00
N ARG A 736 -19.92 5.02 -31.78
CA ARG A 736 -20.83 4.09 -31.11
C ARG A 736 -21.41 4.73 -29.86
N LEU A 737 -22.72 4.55 -29.66
CA LEU A 737 -23.43 5.04 -28.48
C LEU A 737 -22.99 4.28 -27.23
N THR A 738 -22.61 5.05 -26.22
CA THR A 738 -22.13 4.54 -24.93
C THR A 738 -23.15 4.74 -23.83
N LYS A 739 -23.66 5.97 -23.63
CA LYS A 739 -24.51 6.36 -22.51
C LYS A 739 -25.43 7.50 -22.92
N PHE A 740 -26.38 7.84 -22.05
CA PHE A 740 -27.15 9.06 -22.15
C PHE A 740 -26.83 9.99 -20.98
N TYR A 741 -26.76 11.28 -21.28
CA TYR A 741 -26.83 12.34 -20.29
C TYR A 741 -28.26 12.84 -20.19
N GLY A 742 -28.82 12.92 -18.99
CA GLY A 742 -30.15 13.42 -18.70
C GLY A 742 -30.11 14.68 -17.82
N ARG A 743 -30.77 15.75 -18.27
CA ARG A 743 -30.96 17.00 -17.50
C ARG A 743 -32.41 17.12 -17.07
N ALA A 744 -32.63 17.33 -15.76
CA ALA A 744 -33.97 17.58 -15.23
C ALA A 744 -34.58 18.83 -15.88
N THR A 745 -35.87 18.75 -16.20
CA THR A 745 -36.69 19.87 -16.70
C THR A 745 -37.28 20.71 -15.58
N ASP A 746 -37.30 20.18 -14.36
CA ASP A 746 -37.80 20.83 -13.14
C ASP A 746 -36.71 20.94 -12.06
N ASP A 747 -37.05 21.60 -10.96
CA ASP A 747 -36.17 21.78 -9.80
C ASP A 747 -36.23 20.61 -8.81
N ARG A 748 -36.96 19.52 -9.13
CA ARG A 748 -37.15 18.38 -8.22
C ARG A 748 -36.06 17.33 -8.44
N GLY A 749 -35.33 16.99 -7.38
CA GLY A 749 -34.31 15.94 -7.41
C GLY A 749 -32.95 16.37 -8.00
N LEU A 750 -32.18 15.39 -8.51
CA LEU A 750 -30.84 15.65 -9.05
C LEU A 750 -30.92 16.36 -10.40
N LYS A 751 -30.22 17.49 -10.58
CA LYS A 751 -30.23 18.24 -11.86
C LYS A 751 -29.65 17.47 -13.05
N HIS A 752 -28.67 16.60 -12.79
CA HIS A 752 -27.94 15.85 -13.81
C HIS A 752 -27.91 14.37 -13.49
N MET A 753 -28.23 13.54 -14.48
CA MET A 753 -28.18 12.09 -14.41
C MET A 753 -27.45 11.54 -15.64
N LYS A 754 -26.85 10.36 -15.51
CA LYS A 754 -26.31 9.61 -16.65
C LYS A 754 -26.78 8.17 -16.55
N SER A 755 -27.04 7.53 -17.69
CA SER A 755 -27.27 6.09 -17.69
C SER A 755 -26.07 5.34 -17.10
N SER A 756 -26.35 4.27 -16.37
CA SER A 756 -25.35 3.56 -15.57
C SER A 756 -24.96 2.22 -16.19
N GLY A 757 -24.05 2.23 -17.17
CA GLY A 757 -23.51 1.00 -17.76
C GLY A 757 -22.02 0.79 -17.44
N ASN A 758 -21.56 -0.45 -17.63
CA ASN A 758 -20.13 -0.83 -17.52
C ASN A 758 -19.29 -0.42 -18.74
N VAL A 759 -19.92 0.23 -19.73
CA VAL A 759 -19.24 0.78 -20.90
C VAL A 759 -18.54 2.10 -20.55
N VAL A 760 -17.46 2.39 -21.28
CA VAL A 760 -16.75 3.67 -21.24
C VAL A 760 -17.71 4.85 -21.36
N GLN A 761 -17.38 5.99 -20.75
CA GLN A 761 -18.18 7.19 -20.96
C GLN A 761 -17.67 7.96 -22.18
N GLY A 762 -18.54 8.13 -23.17
CA GLY A 762 -18.32 9.00 -24.33
C GLY A 762 -18.54 10.49 -24.08
N GLY A 763 -18.35 11.28 -25.13
CA GLY A 763 -18.69 12.69 -25.21
C GLY A 763 -19.96 12.93 -26.02
N PHE A 764 -20.61 14.08 -25.85
CA PHE A 764 -21.69 14.50 -26.73
C PHE A 764 -21.12 15.06 -28.04
N ASN A 765 -21.75 14.72 -29.17
CA ASN A 765 -21.37 15.17 -30.51
C ASN A 765 -19.95 14.75 -30.96
N MET A 766 -19.49 13.57 -30.58
CA MET A 766 -18.15 13.06 -30.95
C MET A 766 -18.01 12.74 -32.46
N GLY A 767 -19.12 12.59 -33.18
CA GLY A 767 -19.12 12.35 -34.62
C GLY A 767 -18.38 13.41 -35.44
N VAL A 768 -18.24 14.64 -34.93
CA VAL A 768 -17.46 15.71 -35.59
C VAL A 768 -15.99 15.33 -35.80
N LEU A 769 -15.45 14.39 -35.03
CA LEU A 769 -14.08 13.91 -35.23
C LEU A 769 -13.88 13.16 -36.56
N LYS A 770 -14.96 12.69 -37.19
CA LYS A 770 -14.93 11.98 -38.47
C LYS A 770 -15.09 12.89 -39.69
N THR A 771 -15.34 14.19 -39.50
CA THR A 771 -15.49 15.16 -40.60
C THR A 771 -14.16 15.84 -40.93
N ASP A 772 -14.07 16.58 -42.04
CA ASP A 772 -12.84 17.23 -42.51
C ASP A 772 -12.51 18.57 -41.81
N ILE A 773 -12.98 18.74 -40.58
CA ILE A 773 -12.72 19.96 -39.79
C ILE A 773 -11.27 19.98 -39.25
N LYS A 774 -10.68 21.17 -39.15
CA LYS A 774 -9.30 21.35 -38.66
C LYS A 774 -9.18 21.48 -37.14
N GLU A 775 -10.19 22.06 -36.50
CA GLU A 775 -10.21 22.32 -35.04
C GLU A 775 -11.50 21.74 -34.45
N VAL A 776 -11.51 21.44 -33.15
CA VAL A 776 -12.69 21.10 -32.37
C VAL A 776 -12.75 21.90 -31.07
N PHE A 777 -13.96 22.25 -30.66
CA PHE A 777 -14.21 22.95 -29.41
C PHE A 777 -14.65 21.96 -28.33
N LEU A 778 -14.02 21.95 -27.16
CA LEU A 778 -14.35 21.05 -26.06
C LEU A 778 -14.98 21.82 -24.89
N VAL A 779 -16.22 21.49 -24.53
CA VAL A 779 -16.99 22.17 -23.48
C VAL A 779 -17.53 21.24 -22.39
N GLU A 780 -18.08 21.79 -21.30
CA GLU A 780 -18.54 21.07 -20.10
C GLU A 780 -19.94 20.43 -20.23
N ALA A 781 -20.80 20.97 -21.08
CA ALA A 781 -22.22 20.63 -21.10
C ALA A 781 -22.81 20.57 -22.52
N ALA A 782 -23.76 19.65 -22.74
CA ALA A 782 -24.47 19.51 -24.01
C ALA A 782 -25.21 20.80 -24.42
N ILE A 783 -25.79 21.50 -23.44
CA ILE A 783 -26.45 22.80 -23.69
C ILE A 783 -25.46 23.88 -24.12
N CYS A 784 -24.23 23.86 -23.63
CA CYS A 784 -23.17 24.79 -24.06
C CYS A 784 -22.71 24.46 -25.48
N ALA A 785 -22.61 23.16 -25.81
CA ALA A 785 -22.32 22.72 -27.17
C ALA A 785 -23.40 23.18 -28.17
N ILE A 786 -24.67 23.02 -27.83
CA ILE A 786 -25.78 23.50 -28.68
C ILE A 786 -25.75 25.03 -28.76
N THR A 787 -25.51 25.73 -27.65
CA THR A 787 -25.39 27.19 -27.62
C THR A 787 -24.32 27.67 -28.60
N LEU A 788 -23.11 27.12 -28.51
CA LEU A 788 -22.01 27.48 -29.40
C LEU A 788 -22.29 27.12 -30.86
N HIS A 789 -22.97 26.00 -31.10
CA HIS A 789 -23.41 25.63 -32.44
C HIS A 789 -24.40 26.65 -33.02
N GLN A 790 -25.33 27.18 -32.22
CA GLN A 790 -26.20 28.30 -32.64
C GLN A 790 -25.43 29.59 -32.91
N MET A 791 -24.30 29.79 -32.23
CA MET A 791 -23.41 30.92 -32.46
C MET A 791 -22.46 30.72 -33.65
N GLY A 792 -22.57 29.60 -34.39
CA GLY A 792 -21.78 29.31 -35.58
C GLY A 792 -20.57 28.38 -35.37
N TYR A 793 -20.30 27.93 -34.14
CA TYR A 793 -19.26 26.94 -33.85
C TYR A 793 -19.83 25.53 -34.02
N SER A 794 -19.83 24.99 -35.23
CA SER A 794 -20.50 23.71 -35.53
C SER A 794 -19.74 22.46 -35.04
N ASN A 795 -18.46 22.61 -34.75
CA ASN A 795 -17.49 21.57 -34.39
C ASN A 795 -17.27 21.44 -32.87
N VAL A 796 -18.35 21.43 -32.08
CA VAL A 796 -18.29 21.42 -30.61
C VAL A 796 -18.61 20.05 -30.03
N ILE A 797 -17.75 19.56 -29.15
CA ILE A 797 -17.88 18.34 -28.36
C ILE A 797 -18.10 18.73 -26.89
N ALA A 798 -19.03 18.06 -26.19
CA ALA A 798 -19.18 18.26 -24.74
C ALA A 798 -18.71 17.05 -23.91
N LYS A 799 -17.80 17.31 -22.97
CA LYS A 799 -17.40 16.38 -21.91
C LYS A 799 -18.36 16.44 -20.74
N ILE A 800 -19.30 15.49 -20.67
CA ILE A 800 -20.27 15.50 -19.58
C ILE A 800 -19.62 15.01 -18.28
N GLY A 801 -19.38 15.90 -17.32
CA GLY A 801 -18.80 15.59 -16.00
C GLY A 801 -17.26 15.35 -16.00
N PRO A 802 -16.70 14.79 -14.92
CA PRO A 802 -15.25 14.90 -14.65
C PRO A 802 -14.36 13.95 -15.48
N LYS A 803 -14.94 12.99 -16.21
CA LYS A 803 -14.19 12.03 -17.02
C LYS A 803 -13.90 12.64 -18.39
N ILE A 804 -12.68 13.15 -18.57
CA ILE A 804 -12.24 13.81 -19.81
C ILE A 804 -11.29 12.97 -20.68
N TRP A 805 -10.47 12.12 -20.05
CA TRP A 805 -9.29 11.55 -20.71
C TRP A 805 -9.59 10.71 -21.95
N ASN A 806 -10.66 9.92 -21.96
CA ASN A 806 -11.01 9.10 -23.13
C ASN A 806 -11.51 9.95 -24.31
N ILE A 807 -12.19 11.07 -24.01
CA ILE A 807 -12.64 12.03 -25.02
C ILE A 807 -11.42 12.75 -25.59
N LEU A 808 -10.51 13.17 -24.72
CA LEU A 808 -9.27 13.84 -25.11
C LEU A 808 -8.38 12.93 -25.98
N ASP A 809 -8.24 11.67 -25.61
CA ASP A 809 -7.51 10.65 -26.38
C ASP A 809 -8.11 10.46 -27.78
N ALA A 810 -9.44 10.34 -27.90
CA ALA A 810 -10.10 10.28 -29.20
C ALA A 810 -9.88 11.55 -30.05
N ILE A 811 -9.89 12.75 -29.43
CA ILE A 811 -9.56 14.00 -30.12
C ILE A 811 -8.10 13.98 -30.60
N ILE A 812 -7.16 13.59 -29.75
CA ILE A 812 -5.74 13.53 -30.10
C ILE A 812 -5.51 12.56 -31.27
N ARG A 813 -6.10 11.36 -31.22
CA ARG A 813 -6.01 10.38 -32.31
C ARG A 813 -6.59 10.88 -33.63
N SER A 814 -7.57 11.79 -33.59
CA SER A 814 -8.14 12.38 -34.81
C SER A 814 -7.21 13.38 -35.50
N GLY A 815 -6.14 13.83 -34.83
CA GLY A 815 -5.18 14.81 -35.37
C GLY A 815 -5.72 16.24 -35.47
N LYS A 816 -6.90 16.53 -34.89
CA LYS A 816 -7.54 17.84 -34.95
C LYS A 816 -7.03 18.77 -33.86
N ASN A 817 -6.92 20.06 -34.17
CA ASN A 817 -6.60 21.10 -33.20
C ASN A 817 -7.70 21.19 -32.13
N LEU A 818 -7.33 21.59 -30.91
CA LEU A 818 -8.21 21.57 -29.75
C LEU A 818 -8.36 22.97 -29.12
N ALA A 819 -9.57 23.49 -29.14
CA ALA A 819 -9.97 24.72 -28.48
C ALA A 819 -10.77 24.39 -27.21
N ILE A 820 -10.23 24.71 -26.03
CA ILE A 820 -10.79 24.26 -24.75
C ILE A 820 -11.67 25.36 -24.14
N GLY A 821 -12.97 25.10 -24.04
CA GLY A 821 -13.99 26.00 -23.50
C GLY A 821 -14.58 25.44 -22.19
N LEU A 822 -13.81 25.43 -21.10
CA LEU A 822 -14.33 25.01 -19.79
C LEU A 822 -14.89 26.20 -19.00
N ASP A 823 -15.88 25.93 -18.15
CA ASP A 823 -16.59 26.92 -17.35
C ASP A 823 -15.63 27.67 -16.39
N ILE A 824 -15.98 28.89 -16.00
CA ILE A 824 -15.27 29.65 -14.96
C ILE A 824 -16.12 29.54 -13.69
N ASP A 825 -15.73 28.59 -12.84
CA ASP A 825 -16.39 28.40 -11.55
C ASP A 825 -16.10 29.58 -10.61
N ALA A 826 -17.11 30.08 -9.90
CA ALA A 826 -17.00 31.19 -8.94
C ALA A 826 -16.26 30.81 -7.64
N ASN A 827 -15.53 29.69 -7.63
CA ASN A 827 -14.75 29.24 -6.48
C ASN A 827 -13.33 29.84 -6.54
N GLU A 828 -12.70 29.99 -5.38
CA GLU A 828 -11.36 30.59 -5.18
C GLU A 828 -10.25 29.92 -6.01
N TYR A 829 -10.53 28.76 -6.62
CA TYR A 829 -9.59 27.92 -7.37
C TYR A 829 -9.84 27.88 -8.89
N ALA A 830 -10.94 28.46 -9.41
CA ALA A 830 -11.32 28.43 -10.82
C ALA A 830 -11.14 27.03 -11.47
N THR A 831 -11.80 26.01 -10.91
CA THR A 831 -11.52 24.58 -11.20
C THR A 831 -11.54 24.20 -12.69
N GLY A 832 -12.44 24.78 -13.48
CA GLY A 832 -12.45 24.60 -14.94
C GLY A 832 -11.20 25.14 -15.64
N GLN A 833 -10.67 26.29 -15.20
CA GLN A 833 -9.47 26.91 -15.81
C GLN A 833 -8.18 26.21 -15.39
N THR A 834 -8.05 25.75 -14.13
CA THR A 834 -6.94 24.86 -13.75
C THR A 834 -6.92 23.61 -14.62
N LYS A 835 -8.11 23.06 -14.92
CA LYS A 835 -8.23 21.88 -15.77
C LYS A 835 -7.87 22.18 -17.23
N THR A 836 -8.23 23.36 -17.74
CA THR A 836 -7.80 23.84 -19.06
C THR A 836 -6.28 23.85 -19.18
N VAL A 837 -5.58 24.41 -18.19
CA VAL A 837 -4.10 24.44 -18.17
C VAL A 837 -3.53 23.02 -18.15
N GLU A 838 -4.05 22.13 -17.29
CA GLU A 838 -3.60 20.72 -17.21
C GLU A 838 -3.74 20.00 -18.57
N ILE A 839 -4.87 20.20 -19.27
CA ILE A 839 -5.08 19.59 -20.58
C ILE A 839 -4.12 20.18 -21.62
N MET A 840 -3.93 21.49 -21.64
CA MET A 840 -3.02 22.15 -22.58
C MET A 840 -1.59 21.65 -22.43
N GLU A 841 -1.09 21.55 -21.19
CA GLU A 841 0.24 21.00 -20.89
C GLU A 841 0.36 19.53 -21.33
N TYR A 842 -0.68 18.73 -21.05
CA TYR A 842 -0.71 17.33 -21.44
C TYR A 842 -0.65 17.15 -22.96
N VAL A 843 -1.50 17.87 -23.71
CA VAL A 843 -1.54 17.78 -25.18
C VAL A 843 -0.21 18.24 -25.78
N LYS A 844 0.36 19.35 -25.30
CA LYS A 844 1.68 19.82 -25.76
C LYS A 844 2.79 18.79 -25.53
N LYS A 845 2.75 18.07 -24.41
CA LYS A 845 3.73 17.03 -24.09
C LYS A 845 3.60 15.79 -24.97
N VAL A 846 2.37 15.39 -25.25
CA VAL A 846 2.05 14.07 -25.82
C VAL A 846 1.82 14.12 -27.33
N ALA A 847 1.27 15.21 -27.84
CA ALA A 847 0.96 15.42 -29.24
C ALA A 847 1.32 16.87 -29.64
N PRO A 848 2.62 17.20 -29.68
CA PRO A 848 3.10 18.58 -29.91
C PRO A 848 2.71 19.15 -31.29
N HIS A 849 2.33 18.29 -32.24
CA HIS A 849 1.84 18.68 -33.56
C HIS A 849 0.38 19.17 -33.55
N ILE A 850 -0.38 18.90 -32.47
CA ILE A 850 -1.76 19.35 -32.31
C ILE A 850 -1.76 20.73 -31.68
N GLY A 851 -2.35 21.71 -32.38
CA GLY A 851 -2.57 23.05 -31.84
C GLY A 851 -3.58 23.01 -30.71
N VAL A 852 -3.25 23.62 -29.56
CA VAL A 852 -4.15 23.69 -28.40
C VAL A 852 -4.23 25.12 -27.85
N ARG A 853 -5.46 25.61 -27.59
CA ARG A 853 -5.72 26.97 -27.07
C ARG A 853 -6.86 27.02 -26.05
N ASN A 854 -6.89 28.09 -25.24
CA ASN A 854 -7.95 28.36 -24.28
C ASN A 854 -9.08 29.17 -24.93
N PHE A 855 -10.12 28.47 -25.38
CA PHE A 855 -11.28 29.09 -26.01
C PHE A 855 -12.12 29.93 -25.06
N THR A 856 -12.22 29.56 -23.78
CA THR A 856 -12.94 30.37 -22.79
C THR A 856 -12.35 31.77 -22.70
N ALA A 857 -11.02 31.89 -22.62
CA ALA A 857 -10.34 33.17 -22.59
C ALA A 857 -10.55 33.98 -23.88
N ASP A 858 -10.49 33.32 -25.04
CA ASP A 858 -10.73 33.95 -26.34
C ASP A 858 -12.18 34.49 -26.42
N PHE A 859 -13.15 33.69 -25.99
CA PHE A 859 -14.57 34.04 -25.97
C PHE A 859 -14.86 35.24 -25.05
N VAL A 860 -14.34 35.19 -23.82
CA VAL A 860 -14.48 36.29 -22.84
C VAL A 860 -13.90 37.60 -23.38
N ARG A 861 -12.72 37.54 -24.02
CA ARG A 861 -12.08 38.70 -24.64
C ARG A 861 -12.89 39.22 -25.82
N GLN A 862 -13.33 38.34 -26.72
CA GLN A 862 -14.05 38.69 -27.94
C GLN A 862 -15.36 39.44 -27.64
N TYR A 863 -16.09 39.00 -26.62
CA TYR A 863 -17.40 39.58 -26.27
C TYR A 863 -17.36 40.58 -25.12
N GLY A 864 -16.17 40.91 -24.59
CA GLY A 864 -15.98 41.89 -23.52
C GLY A 864 -16.73 41.52 -22.22
N ILE A 865 -16.65 40.26 -21.80
CA ILE A 865 -17.45 39.72 -20.69
C ILE A 865 -16.67 39.86 -19.37
N SER A 866 -17.24 40.50 -18.35
CA SER A 866 -16.64 40.60 -17.02
C SER A 866 -16.96 39.39 -16.12
N ASP A 867 -18.20 38.88 -16.19
CA ASP A 867 -18.74 37.87 -15.28
C ASP A 867 -19.17 36.58 -15.99
N PHE A 868 -18.26 35.98 -16.76
CA PHE A 868 -18.54 34.74 -17.47
C PHE A 868 -18.55 33.55 -16.51
N LYS A 869 -19.62 32.74 -16.54
CA LYS A 869 -19.70 31.47 -15.79
C LYS A 869 -19.68 30.27 -16.73
N ASP A 870 -20.68 30.21 -17.61
CA ASP A 870 -20.81 29.19 -18.63
C ASP A 870 -21.42 29.79 -19.92
N PHE A 871 -21.20 29.12 -21.06
CA PHE A 871 -21.63 29.62 -22.36
C PHE A 871 -23.16 29.76 -22.47
N ASN A 872 -23.93 28.84 -21.90
CA ASN A 872 -25.39 28.92 -21.98
C ASN A 872 -25.94 30.01 -21.04
N GLY A 873 -25.39 30.16 -19.85
CA GLY A 873 -25.74 31.25 -18.92
C GLY A 873 -25.53 32.61 -19.57
N TRP A 874 -24.35 32.85 -20.14
CA TRP A 874 -24.09 34.09 -20.89
C TRP A 874 -25.04 34.26 -22.07
N TRP A 875 -25.35 33.19 -22.81
CA TRP A 875 -26.31 33.23 -23.90
C TRP A 875 -27.71 33.62 -23.45
N VAL A 876 -28.19 33.03 -22.35
CA VAL A 876 -29.49 33.35 -21.73
C VAL A 876 -29.56 34.83 -21.35
N ASP A 877 -28.53 35.32 -20.68
CA ASP A 877 -28.54 36.64 -20.06
C ASP A 877 -28.27 37.77 -21.08
N HIS A 878 -27.43 37.50 -22.09
CA HIS A 878 -26.90 38.54 -22.99
C HIS A 878 -26.93 38.16 -24.47
N GLY A 879 -26.61 36.91 -24.80
CA GLY A 879 -26.37 36.46 -26.18
C GLY A 879 -27.62 36.49 -27.07
N ARG A 880 -28.78 36.08 -26.55
CA ARG A 880 -30.04 36.01 -27.33
C ARG A 880 -30.53 37.35 -27.87
N PHE A 881 -30.11 38.46 -27.27
CA PHE A 881 -30.52 39.81 -27.68
C PHE A 881 -29.52 40.47 -28.65
N ARG A 882 -28.34 39.86 -28.88
CA ARG A 882 -27.25 40.41 -29.71
C ARG A 882 -27.09 39.72 -31.05
N THR A 883 -27.74 38.57 -31.27
CA THR A 883 -27.84 37.95 -32.59
C THR A 883 -28.97 38.65 -33.37
N PRO A 884 -28.68 39.35 -34.49
CA PRO A 884 -29.71 39.96 -35.30
C PRO A 884 -30.55 38.86 -35.93
N ASN A 885 -31.83 38.83 -35.55
CA ASN A 885 -32.94 38.11 -36.18
C ASN A 885 -32.80 36.58 -36.36
N TRP A 886 -33.80 35.88 -35.85
CA TRP A 886 -34.41 34.78 -36.60
C TRP A 886 -35.09 35.36 -37.85
#